data_AF-A0A962VGY1-F1
#
_entry.id   AF-A0A962VGY1-F1
#
_cell.length_a   1.000
_cell.length_b   1.000
_cell.length_c   1.000
_cell.angle_alpha   90.00
_cell.angle_beta   90.00
_cell.angle_gamma   90.00
#
_symmetry.space_group_name_H-M   'P 1'
#
loop_
_entity.id
_entity.type
_entity.pdbx_description
1 polymer ?
#
loop_
_entity_poly.entity_id
_entity_poly.type
_entity_poly.pdbx_seq_one_letter_code
_entity_poly.pdbx_strand_id
1 'polypeptide(L)'
;MVHYFSSYFAKNLIFALAYFLCAYVGLLLAIPPTSASPVWAAAGVALAGCYLYGRQVAPGLLLGAGLAQFYAFFDNSSTHNLLESIIIGSVVSLAAFAQAALGARLIKYKIPANDPLLEDNRIFWFLILGGPVSCILAATIGTTTLLLFDAISNHEYLLVWATWWIGDSIGVLVFTPLLLVMIAPPRALWRKRFTTVALPLGFVFSLLYGLFIYGNSQERHRIAAIFEQQTTLIHTAVVDTINRFISINSTLKNIFNSFPNISEEEFLNITQPLLKEHSGIQALEWIPHIRYTERDSLVSFQHGPIVIYEPDASGTMVPVQTRPDYYPVYYLQPYEGNERALGYDVSTNPDAFAAIQKARDTGRSIVTGPIRLIQDLAFNISAVIYTPVYQHAILPDTVEERREQIKGVVAGVFHVSDQIAMGLAKLKDIQVQLDIHDETALIYSNIPAHKPHTAIPLDLQLSKQIPILNRTWALNYYPTNDFFHQQMSWNVWWLMLAGFSITGLTGMGLLMLSGRTLKTEDLVKIRTLELEREVAERKLLFKEREAHNKILQAIIESQPLEKIFNLIITTAESIRPDMLCSILLLDPKKQQLHLGAAPNLPAAYHAAMPIPVGLDIGSCGSAAASGERVTIENVHTHPSWANYRDLAKAMGVSSCWSDPIRASNGDVIGTFAIYYVSRKSPDEHTRELIDDFAKLTSLAIEKKNTEDQIVQLALYDALTGLPNRRLLLDRLQQEILAAQEKHNSSVILFLDLDNFKTLNDSLGHRIGDNLLIQVAERLQACCRPEDMAARLGGDEFVVMLSGINNSDTTAEKMPEFAMRIAQRIQSSINEAFLLDQYEHHVSCSIGIAIFPQNGLSPEELLQQADTAMYTSKSSGRNSICFYHTDMQRRADKRLEMEKGLKRALDEQQFVLYYQPQYNNKDQQGLVSAEVLLRWQHP
;
A
#
# COMPACT_ATOMS: atom_id res chain seq x y z
N MET A 1 39.60 18.24 16.70
CA MET A 1 40.40 16.99 16.73
C MET A 1 39.96 16.04 17.85
N VAL A 2 39.83 16.51 19.10
CA VAL A 2 39.37 15.70 20.26
C VAL A 2 37.99 15.04 20.07
N HIS A 3 37.00 15.76 19.51
CA HIS A 3 35.67 15.19 19.25
C HIS A 3 35.65 14.08 18.17
N TYR A 4 36.52 14.21 17.16
CA TYR A 4 36.67 13.22 16.09
C TYR A 4 37.36 11.95 16.60
N PHE A 5 38.41 12.12 17.41
CA PHE A 5 39.11 11.02 18.09
C PHE A 5 38.20 10.28 19.08
N SER A 6 37.42 11.00 19.88
CA SER A 6 36.44 10.43 20.81
C SER A 6 35.35 9.63 20.10
N SER A 7 34.81 10.14 18.97
CA SER A 7 33.81 9.43 18.17
C SER A 7 34.38 8.18 17.49
N TYR A 8 35.62 8.25 16.98
CA TYR A 8 36.30 7.11 16.35
C TYR A 8 36.58 5.99 17.35
N PHE A 9 37.10 6.34 18.52
CA PHE A 9 37.39 5.38 19.59
C PHE A 9 36.11 4.72 20.11
N ALA A 10 35.07 5.51 20.39
CA ALA A 10 33.79 4.99 20.87
C ALA A 10 33.15 3.99 19.88
N LYS A 11 33.16 4.28 18.57
CA LYS A 11 32.65 3.35 17.55
C LYS A 11 33.41 2.02 17.56
N ASN A 12 34.74 2.07 17.60
CA ASN A 12 35.56 0.85 17.62
C ASN A 12 35.31 0.03 18.89
N LEU A 13 35.18 0.67 20.05
CA LEU A 13 34.87 -0.02 21.30
C LEU A 13 33.50 -0.70 21.26
N ILE A 14 32.48 -0.01 20.74
CA ILE A 14 31.13 -0.56 20.60
C ILE A 14 31.12 -1.78 19.67
N PHE A 15 31.74 -1.69 18.49
CA PHE A 15 31.78 -2.80 17.55
C PHE A 15 32.65 -3.96 18.04
N ALA A 16 33.72 -3.69 18.79
CA ALA A 16 34.52 -4.73 19.44
C ALA A 16 33.70 -5.52 20.46
N LEU A 17 33.01 -4.82 21.37
CA LEU A 17 32.15 -5.43 22.39
C LEU A 17 30.97 -6.17 21.76
N ALA A 18 30.29 -5.56 20.78
CA ALA A 18 29.15 -6.17 20.11
C ALA A 18 29.56 -7.43 19.35
N TYR A 19 30.69 -7.40 18.63
CA TYR A 19 31.21 -8.60 17.95
C TYR A 19 31.54 -9.68 18.97
N PHE A 20 32.30 -9.36 20.01
CA PHE A 20 32.72 -10.32 21.03
C PHE A 20 31.51 -10.97 21.73
N LEU A 21 30.53 -10.19 22.19
CA LEU A 21 29.34 -10.72 22.86
C LEU A 21 28.51 -11.62 21.94
N CYS A 22 28.30 -11.20 20.69
CA CYS A 22 27.59 -12.02 19.70
C CYS A 22 28.34 -13.32 19.37
N ALA A 23 29.67 -13.26 19.27
CA ALA A 23 30.50 -14.42 19.02
C ALA A 23 30.54 -15.38 20.23
N TYR A 24 30.64 -14.83 21.45
CA TYR A 24 30.60 -15.60 22.70
C TYR A 24 29.30 -16.41 22.83
N VAL A 25 28.15 -15.77 22.58
CA VAL A 25 26.85 -16.48 22.55
C VAL A 25 26.83 -17.55 21.45
N GLY A 26 27.40 -17.25 20.28
CA GLY A 26 27.56 -18.24 19.20
C GLY A 26 28.39 -19.46 19.61
N LEU A 27 29.49 -19.27 20.34
CA LEU A 27 30.36 -20.37 20.79
C LEU A 27 29.66 -21.28 21.80
N LEU A 28 28.78 -20.76 22.64
CA LEU A 28 27.93 -21.58 23.54
C LEU A 28 26.97 -22.51 22.78
N LEU A 29 26.78 -22.29 21.48
CA LEU A 29 25.83 -23.01 20.63
C LEU A 29 26.50 -23.95 19.63
N ALA A 30 27.84 -24.05 19.66
CA ALA A 30 28.58 -24.97 18.80
C ALA A 30 28.11 -26.42 18.97
N ILE A 31 28.09 -27.18 17.87
CA ILE A 31 27.56 -28.56 17.83
C ILE A 31 28.73 -29.54 17.65
N PRO A 32 29.14 -30.31 18.67
CA PRO A 32 30.18 -31.32 18.50
C PRO A 32 29.82 -32.32 17.39
N PRO A 33 30.74 -32.80 16.53
CA PRO A 33 32.19 -32.56 16.56
C PRO A 33 32.60 -31.23 15.89
N THR A 34 31.69 -30.59 15.17
CA THR A 34 31.95 -29.31 14.51
C THR A 34 31.96 -28.18 15.56
N SER A 35 33.12 -27.68 15.97
CA SER A 35 33.22 -26.48 16.84
C SER A 35 32.59 -25.20 16.24
N ALA A 36 31.91 -25.32 15.09
CA ALA A 36 31.18 -24.26 14.41
C ALA A 36 29.78 -24.05 15.00
N SER A 37 29.42 -22.79 15.15
CA SER A 37 28.07 -22.40 15.58
C SER A 37 27.07 -22.47 14.41
N PRO A 38 25.85 -22.95 14.64
CA PRO A 38 24.77 -22.92 13.66
C PRO A 38 24.27 -21.52 13.32
N VAL A 39 24.55 -20.54 14.17
CA VAL A 39 24.21 -19.13 13.98
C VAL A 39 25.35 -18.27 14.49
N TRP A 40 25.97 -17.48 13.61
CA TRP A 40 27.07 -16.60 13.97
C TRP A 40 26.68 -15.13 13.85
N ALA A 41 25.97 -14.63 14.86
CA ALA A 41 25.46 -13.25 14.90
C ALA A 41 26.55 -12.18 14.69
N ALA A 42 27.79 -12.47 15.09
CA ALA A 42 28.93 -11.57 14.94
C ALA A 42 29.26 -11.25 13.47
N ALA A 43 29.00 -12.17 12.53
CA ALA A 43 29.17 -11.91 11.10
C ALA A 43 28.24 -10.77 10.61
N GLY A 44 26.99 -10.74 11.07
CA GLY A 44 26.05 -9.67 10.75
C GLY A 44 26.41 -8.33 11.40
N VAL A 45 26.93 -8.36 12.63
CA VAL A 45 27.49 -7.16 13.30
C VAL A 45 28.64 -6.58 12.50
N ALA A 46 29.58 -7.42 12.08
CA ALA A 46 30.73 -7.01 11.30
C ALA A 46 30.32 -6.44 9.94
N LEU A 47 29.41 -7.10 9.22
CA LEU A 47 28.93 -6.61 7.93
C LEU A 47 28.21 -5.26 8.07
N ALA A 48 27.32 -5.10 9.06
CA ALA A 48 26.63 -3.84 9.30
C ALA A 48 27.62 -2.70 9.60
N GLY A 49 28.63 -2.96 10.44
CA GLY A 49 29.69 -2.02 10.75
C GLY A 49 30.51 -1.62 9.52
N CYS A 50 30.99 -2.60 8.75
CA CYS A 50 31.75 -2.37 7.52
C CYS A 50 30.90 -1.65 6.45
N TYR A 51 29.62 -1.98 6.32
CA TYR A 51 28.71 -1.33 5.38
C TYR A 51 28.49 0.14 5.74
N LEU A 52 28.20 0.47 7.00
CA LEU A 52 27.91 1.84 7.43
C LEU A 52 29.15 2.72 7.59
N TYR A 53 30.22 2.20 8.22
CA TYR A 53 31.37 3.01 8.65
C TYR A 53 32.67 2.65 7.91
N GLY A 54 32.68 1.58 7.10
CA GLY A 54 33.84 1.18 6.30
C GLY A 54 35.07 0.86 7.17
N ARG A 55 36.24 1.35 6.75
CA ARG A 55 37.52 1.07 7.40
C ARG A 55 37.62 1.66 8.83
N GLN A 56 36.73 2.57 9.22
CA GLN A 56 36.80 3.24 10.52
C GLN A 56 36.56 2.30 11.71
N VAL A 57 35.84 1.19 11.51
CA VAL A 57 35.51 0.21 12.57
C VAL A 57 36.38 -1.05 12.50
N ALA A 58 37.32 -1.11 11.55
CA ALA A 58 38.15 -2.29 11.34
C ALA A 58 38.99 -2.68 12.57
N PRO A 59 39.66 -1.76 13.29
CA PRO A 59 40.41 -2.12 14.50
C PRO A 59 39.53 -2.75 15.58
N GLY A 60 38.33 -2.20 15.81
CA GLY A 60 37.38 -2.71 16.80
C GLY A 60 36.86 -4.10 16.44
N LEU A 61 36.47 -4.32 15.18
CA LEU A 61 36.01 -5.62 14.70
C LEU A 61 37.11 -6.69 14.79
N LEU A 62 38.34 -6.37 14.40
CA LEU A 62 39.48 -7.28 14.53
C LEU A 62 39.78 -7.62 15.99
N LEU A 63 39.71 -6.63 16.89
CA LEU A 63 39.91 -6.85 18.32
C LEU A 63 38.80 -7.75 18.91
N GLY A 64 37.53 -7.47 18.61
CA GLY A 64 36.41 -8.30 19.04
C GLY A 64 36.49 -9.73 18.49
N ALA A 65 36.87 -9.88 17.22
CA ALA A 65 37.09 -11.19 16.61
C ALA A 65 38.28 -11.93 17.21
N GLY A 66 39.39 -11.23 17.49
CA GLY A 66 40.56 -11.81 18.13
C GLY A 66 40.26 -12.31 19.53
N LEU A 67 39.54 -11.52 20.34
CA LEU A 67 39.12 -11.94 21.69
C LEU A 67 38.19 -13.15 21.66
N ALA A 68 37.28 -13.21 20.69
CA ALA A 68 36.37 -14.35 20.54
C ALA A 68 37.13 -15.63 20.15
N GLN A 69 38.08 -15.54 19.23
CA GLN A 69 38.87 -16.71 18.81
C GLN A 69 39.90 -17.13 19.85
N PHE A 70 40.47 -16.18 20.58
CA PHE A 70 41.29 -16.50 21.74
C PHE A 70 40.47 -17.32 22.73
N TYR A 71 39.25 -16.88 23.07
CA TYR A 71 38.37 -17.66 23.95
C TYR A 71 38.00 -19.05 23.39
N ALA A 72 37.74 -19.16 22.08
CA ALA A 72 37.33 -20.42 21.44
C ALA A 72 38.43 -21.49 21.40
N PHE A 73 39.69 -21.08 21.20
CA PHE A 73 40.81 -21.99 20.96
C PHE A 73 41.88 -21.97 22.07
N PHE A 74 41.61 -21.33 23.21
CA PHE A 74 42.60 -21.25 24.29
C PHE A 74 42.86 -22.63 24.90
N ASP A 75 44.02 -23.21 24.56
CA ASP A 75 44.55 -24.40 25.21
C ASP A 75 45.94 -24.09 25.78
N ASN A 76 46.09 -24.24 27.09
CA ASN A 76 47.34 -24.00 27.83
C ASN A 76 48.06 -25.30 28.23
N SER A 77 47.70 -26.41 27.60
CA SER A 77 48.27 -27.74 27.88
C SER A 77 49.76 -27.85 27.47
N SER A 78 50.20 -27.12 26.43
CA SER A 78 51.61 -27.05 26.02
C SER A 78 51.95 -25.74 25.29
N THR A 79 53.24 -25.40 25.19
CA THR A 79 53.72 -24.20 24.49
C THR A 79 53.51 -24.25 22.97
N HIS A 80 53.58 -25.45 22.38
CA HIS A 80 53.26 -25.69 20.97
C HIS A 80 51.77 -25.45 20.68
N ASN A 81 50.89 -26.00 21.53
CA ASN A 81 49.44 -25.83 21.38
C ASN A 81 49.02 -24.35 21.53
N LEU A 82 49.67 -23.60 22.43
CA LEU A 82 49.40 -22.17 22.60
C LEU A 82 49.74 -21.34 21.35
N LEU A 83 50.88 -21.62 20.71
CA LEU A 83 51.31 -20.92 19.50
C LEU A 83 50.36 -21.21 18.33
N GLU A 84 49.98 -22.48 18.16
CA GLU A 84 49.02 -22.91 17.13
C GLU A 84 47.66 -22.23 17.33
N SER A 85 47.13 -22.21 18.56
CA SER A 85 45.88 -21.52 18.90
C SER A 85 45.91 -20.02 18.57
N ILE A 86 47.04 -19.34 18.83
CA ILE A 86 47.20 -17.92 18.49
C ILE A 86 47.21 -17.71 16.97
N ILE A 87 47.90 -18.58 16.22
CA ILE A 87 47.97 -18.50 14.75
C ILE A 87 46.61 -18.77 14.13
N ILE A 88 45.97 -19.88 14.50
CA ILE A 88 44.62 -20.24 14.04
C ILE A 88 43.65 -19.11 14.35
N GLY A 89 43.62 -18.64 15.60
CA GLY A 89 42.75 -17.55 16.03
C GLY A 89 42.96 -16.28 15.20
N SER A 90 44.21 -15.87 14.98
CA SER A 90 44.54 -14.68 14.19
C SER A 90 44.11 -14.78 12.73
N VAL A 91 44.36 -15.92 12.08
CA VAL A 91 43.98 -16.16 10.68
C VAL A 91 42.46 -16.16 10.54
N VAL A 92 41.74 -16.84 11.43
CA VAL A 92 40.27 -16.91 11.40
C VAL A 92 39.66 -15.53 11.70
N SER A 93 40.19 -14.77 12.64
CA SER A 93 39.73 -13.40 12.91
C SER A 93 39.92 -12.48 11.70
N LEU A 94 41.06 -12.59 11.01
CA LEU A 94 41.32 -11.82 9.80
C LEU A 94 40.37 -12.23 8.67
N ALA A 95 40.08 -13.53 8.52
CA ALA A 95 39.13 -14.04 7.55
C ALA A 95 37.70 -13.54 7.80
N ALA A 96 37.23 -13.55 9.06
CA ALA A 96 35.92 -13.03 9.44
C ALA A 96 35.78 -11.52 9.14
N PHE A 97 36.84 -10.74 9.42
CA PHE A 97 36.86 -9.32 9.04
C PHE A 97 36.88 -9.14 7.51
N ALA A 98 37.71 -9.90 6.79
CA ALA A 98 37.82 -9.83 5.34
C ALA A 98 36.49 -10.15 4.65
N GLN A 99 35.73 -11.11 5.16
CA GLN A 99 34.37 -11.44 4.72
C GLN A 99 33.45 -10.23 4.85
N ALA A 100 33.36 -9.62 6.03
CA ALA A 100 32.51 -8.46 6.25
C ALA A 100 32.93 -7.26 5.37
N ALA A 101 34.23 -7.05 5.19
CA ALA A 101 34.76 -6.00 4.33
C ALA A 101 34.45 -6.25 2.85
N LEU A 102 34.58 -7.50 2.38
CA LEU A 102 34.24 -7.92 1.03
C LEU A 102 32.74 -7.77 0.77
N GLY A 103 31.88 -8.27 1.67
CA GLY A 103 30.43 -8.12 1.58
C GLY A 103 30.01 -6.65 1.50
N ALA A 104 30.55 -5.79 2.38
CA ALA A 104 30.29 -4.36 2.35
C ALA A 104 30.73 -3.70 1.03
N ARG A 105 31.86 -4.13 0.45
CA ARG A 105 32.37 -3.64 -0.84
C ARG A 105 31.49 -4.10 -2.02
N LEU A 106 31.07 -5.36 -2.03
CA LEU A 106 30.17 -5.92 -3.06
C LEU A 106 28.80 -5.24 -3.03
N ILE A 107 28.24 -5.03 -1.84
CA ILE A 107 26.98 -4.28 -1.67
C ILE A 107 27.13 -2.87 -2.21
N LYS A 108 28.18 -2.13 -1.83
CA LYS A 108 28.43 -0.75 -2.29
C LYS A 108 28.71 -0.64 -3.79
N TYR A 109 29.12 -1.73 -4.44
CA TYR A 109 29.28 -1.78 -5.90
C TYR A 109 27.95 -1.83 -6.63
N LYS A 110 26.93 -2.50 -6.07
CA LYS A 110 25.59 -2.65 -6.68
C LYS A 110 24.54 -1.67 -6.15
N ILE A 111 24.74 -1.15 -4.95
CA ILE A 111 23.76 -0.34 -4.21
C ILE A 111 24.42 1.00 -3.83
N PRO A 112 23.75 2.14 -4.10
CA PRO A 112 24.25 3.45 -3.70
C PRO A 112 24.54 3.55 -2.20
N ALA A 113 25.49 4.43 -1.83
CA ALA A 113 25.79 4.69 -0.44
C ALA A 113 24.57 5.26 0.31
N ASN A 114 24.30 4.78 1.52
CA ASN A 114 23.17 5.17 2.38
C ASN A 114 21.78 4.92 1.77
N ASP A 115 21.67 3.92 0.89
CA ASP A 115 20.39 3.49 0.34
C ASP A 115 19.45 2.93 1.44
N PRO A 116 18.20 3.41 1.55
CA PRO A 116 17.22 2.89 2.49
C PRO A 116 16.66 1.51 2.11
N LEU A 117 17.10 0.90 1.01
CA LEU A 117 16.62 -0.38 0.47
C LEU A 117 15.10 -0.35 0.24
N LEU A 118 14.64 0.56 -0.62
CA LEU A 118 13.22 0.67 -0.99
C LEU A 118 12.86 -0.20 -2.21
N GLU A 119 13.84 -0.57 -3.03
CA GLU A 119 13.63 -1.37 -4.23
C GLU A 119 13.89 -2.86 -3.98
N ASP A 120 12.97 -3.70 -4.45
CA ASP A 120 13.01 -5.16 -4.32
C ASP A 120 14.35 -5.75 -4.82
N ASN A 121 14.82 -5.29 -5.99
CA ASN A 121 16.10 -5.75 -6.56
C ASN A 121 17.30 -5.38 -5.69
N ARG A 122 17.29 -4.18 -5.06
CA ARG A 122 18.38 -3.75 -4.15
C ARG A 122 18.37 -4.58 -2.87
N ILE A 123 17.20 -4.89 -2.32
CA ILE A 123 17.06 -5.76 -1.14
C ILE A 123 17.62 -7.17 -1.45
N PHE A 124 17.28 -7.73 -2.61
CA PHE A 124 17.79 -9.04 -3.03
C PHE A 124 19.33 -9.06 -3.08
N TRP A 125 19.95 -8.13 -3.82
CA TRP A 125 21.41 -8.07 -3.92
C TRP A 125 22.08 -7.72 -2.59
N PHE A 126 21.44 -6.91 -1.75
CA PHE A 126 21.95 -6.60 -0.41
C PHE A 126 22.11 -7.88 0.43
N LEU A 127 21.07 -8.71 0.48
CA LEU A 127 21.05 -9.94 1.28
C LEU A 127 21.95 -11.03 0.68
N ILE A 128 21.93 -11.22 -0.64
CA ILE A 128 22.73 -12.27 -1.30
C ILE A 128 24.22 -11.95 -1.30
N LEU A 129 24.62 -10.73 -1.65
CA LEU A 129 26.04 -10.33 -1.68
C LEU A 129 26.60 -10.18 -0.27
N GLY A 130 25.78 -9.68 0.66
CA GLY A 130 26.14 -9.55 2.06
C GLY A 130 26.30 -10.89 2.77
N GLY A 131 25.32 -11.78 2.63
CA GLY A 131 25.31 -13.08 3.32
C GLY A 131 26.00 -14.17 2.50
N PRO A 132 25.24 -15.06 1.85
CA PRO A 132 25.75 -16.27 1.18
C PRO A 132 27.05 -16.10 0.37
N VAL A 133 27.18 -15.02 -0.40
CA VAL A 133 28.34 -14.81 -1.27
C VAL A 133 29.58 -14.40 -0.49
N SER A 134 29.46 -13.44 0.44
CA SER A 134 30.63 -13.00 1.22
C SER A 134 31.05 -14.07 2.24
N CYS A 135 30.09 -14.83 2.78
CA CYS A 135 30.30 -15.86 3.79
C CYS A 135 31.17 -17.03 3.32
N ILE A 136 31.34 -17.21 2.00
CA ILE A 136 32.25 -18.23 1.44
C ILE A 136 33.69 -17.99 1.89
N LEU A 137 34.09 -16.72 2.05
CA LEU A 137 35.48 -16.37 2.34
C LEU A 137 35.92 -16.85 3.72
N ALA A 138 35.19 -16.52 4.79
CA ALA A 138 35.62 -16.94 6.13
C ALA A 138 35.41 -18.44 6.34
N ALA A 139 34.33 -19.03 5.81
CA ALA A 139 34.12 -20.48 5.88
C ALA A 139 35.29 -21.24 5.22
N THR A 140 35.74 -20.81 4.03
CA THR A 140 36.83 -21.48 3.31
C THR A 140 38.17 -21.30 4.02
N ILE A 141 38.55 -20.07 4.37
CA ILE A 141 39.83 -19.82 5.04
C ILE A 141 39.86 -20.47 6.43
N GLY A 142 38.78 -20.35 7.19
CA GLY A 142 38.68 -20.90 8.54
C GLY A 142 38.79 -22.43 8.55
N THR A 143 38.00 -23.12 7.74
CA THR A 143 38.06 -24.60 7.66
C THR A 143 39.34 -25.12 7.07
N THR A 144 39.90 -24.46 6.05
CA THR A 144 41.21 -24.83 5.50
C THR A 144 42.31 -24.66 6.55
N THR A 145 42.24 -23.59 7.36
CA THR A 145 43.19 -23.40 8.47
C THR A 145 43.07 -24.52 9.49
N LEU A 146 41.85 -24.88 9.91
CA LEU A 146 41.66 -26.01 10.83
C LEU A 146 42.17 -27.33 10.26
N LEU A 147 42.01 -27.56 8.96
CA LEU A 147 42.52 -28.77 8.29
C LEU A 147 44.06 -28.80 8.24
N LEU A 148 44.71 -27.65 8.00
CA LEU A 148 46.17 -27.56 7.91
C LEU A 148 46.88 -27.75 9.27
N PHE A 149 46.18 -27.50 10.37
CA PHE A 149 46.69 -27.69 11.74
C PHE A 149 46.17 -28.99 12.38
N ASP A 150 45.67 -29.94 11.57
CA ASP A 150 45.14 -31.24 12.02
C ASP A 150 44.03 -31.16 13.10
N ALA A 151 43.33 -30.03 13.18
CA ALA A 151 42.24 -29.82 14.13
C ALA A 151 40.93 -30.48 13.66
N ILE A 152 40.77 -30.69 12.36
CA ILE A 152 39.66 -31.43 11.74
C ILE A 152 40.19 -32.40 10.70
N SER A 153 39.47 -33.50 10.45
CA SER A 153 39.83 -34.48 9.42
C SER A 153 39.32 -34.12 8.02
N ASN A 154 39.90 -34.73 6.99
CA ASN A 154 39.44 -34.58 5.60
C ASN A 154 37.96 -34.96 5.40
N HIS A 155 37.45 -35.92 6.19
CA HIS A 155 36.07 -36.36 6.11
C HIS A 155 35.09 -35.35 6.71
N GLU A 156 35.56 -34.51 7.65
CA GLU A 156 34.76 -33.48 8.31
C GLU A 156 34.76 -32.15 7.57
N TYR A 157 35.75 -31.92 6.69
CA TYR A 157 35.96 -30.63 6.02
C TYR A 157 34.69 -30.03 5.40
N LEU A 158 33.99 -30.80 4.56
CA LEU A 158 32.80 -30.31 3.85
C LEU A 158 31.64 -30.03 4.81
N LEU A 159 31.49 -30.85 5.85
CA LEU A 159 30.46 -30.67 6.86
C LEU A 159 30.72 -29.38 7.65
N VAL A 160 31.92 -29.23 8.23
CA VAL A 160 32.34 -28.04 8.99
C VAL A 160 32.24 -26.77 8.12
N TRP A 161 32.64 -26.85 6.86
CA TRP A 161 32.55 -25.74 5.91
C TRP A 161 31.09 -25.32 5.71
N ALA A 162 30.18 -26.28 5.50
CA ALA A 162 28.76 -26.00 5.33
C ALA A 162 28.14 -25.42 6.61
N THR A 163 28.48 -25.94 7.79
CA THR A 163 28.03 -25.40 9.08
C THR A 163 28.42 -23.94 9.24
N TRP A 164 29.69 -23.66 8.98
CA TRP A 164 30.26 -22.33 9.16
C TRP A 164 29.62 -21.35 8.20
N TRP A 165 29.52 -21.75 6.92
CA TRP A 165 28.91 -20.93 5.89
C TRP A 165 27.43 -20.63 6.18
N ILE A 166 26.66 -21.63 6.60
CA ILE A 166 25.25 -21.45 7.01
C ILE A 166 25.18 -20.50 8.22
N GLY A 167 25.99 -20.74 9.25
CA GLY A 167 25.99 -19.95 10.48
C GLY A 167 26.29 -18.48 10.25
N ASP A 168 27.34 -18.18 9.47
CA ASP A 168 27.70 -16.81 9.09
C ASP A 168 26.61 -16.17 8.21
N SER A 169 26.02 -16.94 7.29
CA SER A 169 24.96 -16.44 6.41
C SER A 169 23.69 -16.11 7.19
N ILE A 170 23.23 -16.95 8.13
CA ILE A 170 22.11 -16.64 9.02
C ILE A 170 22.44 -15.40 9.86
N GLY A 171 23.66 -15.36 10.41
CA GLY A 171 24.16 -14.21 11.16
C GLY A 171 24.02 -12.90 10.39
N VAL A 172 24.45 -12.89 9.13
CA VAL A 172 24.31 -11.74 8.25
C VAL A 172 22.84 -11.43 7.93
N LEU A 173 22.07 -12.41 7.50
CA LEU A 173 20.69 -12.22 7.03
C LEU A 173 19.74 -11.73 8.14
N VAL A 174 20.03 -12.07 9.40
CA VAL A 174 19.24 -11.65 10.56
C VAL A 174 19.81 -10.39 11.20
N PHE A 175 21.08 -10.39 11.60
CA PHE A 175 21.63 -9.33 12.45
C PHE A 175 22.04 -8.08 11.67
N THR A 176 22.36 -8.20 10.37
CA THR A 176 22.65 -7.00 9.55
C THR A 176 21.41 -6.13 9.42
N PRO A 177 20.24 -6.63 8.95
CA PRO A 177 19.02 -5.82 8.91
C PRO A 177 18.60 -5.26 10.27
N LEU A 178 18.69 -6.06 11.34
CA LEU A 178 18.36 -5.61 12.70
C LEU A 178 19.19 -4.40 13.12
N LEU A 179 20.51 -4.44 12.87
CA LEU A 179 21.38 -3.31 13.16
C LEU A 179 21.10 -2.11 12.25
N LEU A 180 20.86 -2.32 10.95
CA LEU A 180 20.53 -1.21 10.05
C LEU A 180 19.27 -0.47 10.50
N VAL A 181 18.23 -1.19 10.96
CA VAL A 181 17.02 -0.59 11.53
C VAL A 181 17.34 0.33 12.73
N MET A 182 18.36 -0.01 13.53
CA MET A 182 18.75 0.76 14.71
C MET A 182 19.65 1.96 14.40
N ILE A 183 20.61 1.81 13.47
CA ILE A 183 21.71 2.78 13.31
C ILE A 183 21.88 3.35 11.89
N ALA A 184 21.24 2.80 10.85
CA ALA A 184 21.46 3.23 9.47
C ALA A 184 20.79 4.57 9.13
N PRO A 185 21.46 5.43 8.32
CA PRO A 185 20.83 6.59 7.71
C PRO A 185 20.05 6.20 6.43
N PRO A 186 18.96 6.91 6.08
CA PRO A 186 18.30 7.96 6.85
C PRO A 186 17.48 7.39 8.01
N ARG A 187 17.70 7.91 9.23
CA ARG A 187 17.13 7.36 10.47
C ARG A 187 15.59 7.35 10.51
N ALA A 188 14.95 8.32 9.86
CA ALA A 188 13.48 8.42 9.84
C ALA A 188 12.81 7.21 9.16
N LEU A 189 13.39 6.73 8.04
CA LEU A 189 12.86 5.58 7.30
C LEU A 189 13.18 4.27 8.01
N TRP A 190 14.43 4.09 8.45
CA TRP A 190 14.85 2.88 9.14
C TRP A 190 14.13 2.68 10.49
N ARG A 191 13.84 3.74 11.24
CA ARG A 191 13.10 3.63 12.52
C ARG A 191 11.66 3.15 12.33
N LYS A 192 10.99 3.49 11.21
CA LYS A 192 9.66 2.94 10.87
C LYS A 192 9.69 1.41 10.64
N ARG A 193 10.86 0.85 10.32
CA ARG A 193 11.07 -0.59 10.12
C ARG A 193 11.26 -1.38 11.41
N PHE A 194 11.31 -0.72 12.57
CA PHE A 194 11.47 -1.42 13.84
C PHE A 194 10.32 -2.39 14.12
N THR A 195 9.08 -1.93 13.95
CA THR A 195 7.88 -2.75 14.20
C THR A 195 7.57 -3.71 13.06
N THR A 196 7.90 -3.35 11.81
CA THR A 196 7.54 -4.14 10.62
C THR A 196 8.60 -5.13 10.18
N VAL A 197 9.87 -4.91 10.54
CA VAL A 197 10.99 -5.78 10.16
C VAL A 197 11.69 -6.34 11.39
N ALA A 198 12.17 -5.48 12.31
CA ALA A 198 13.02 -5.95 13.39
C ALA A 198 12.28 -6.84 14.41
N LEU A 199 11.08 -6.46 14.85
CA LEU A 199 10.29 -7.27 15.78
C LEU A 199 9.89 -8.65 15.19
N PRO A 200 9.29 -8.75 13.98
CA PRO A 200 8.92 -10.05 13.43
C PRO A 200 10.13 -10.91 13.09
N LEU A 201 11.21 -10.33 12.55
CA LEU A 201 12.44 -11.07 12.25
C LEU A 201 13.10 -11.59 13.54
N GLY A 202 13.12 -10.78 14.59
CA GLY A 202 13.59 -11.19 15.92
C GLY A 202 12.72 -12.29 16.53
N PHE A 203 11.41 -12.24 16.36
CA PHE A 203 10.48 -13.29 16.81
C PHE A 203 10.70 -14.62 16.07
N VAL A 204 10.75 -14.60 14.73
CA VAL A 204 11.01 -15.78 13.90
C VAL A 204 12.38 -16.38 14.22
N PHE A 205 13.40 -15.53 14.37
CA PHE A 205 14.72 -15.97 14.82
C PHE A 205 14.66 -16.65 16.19
N SER A 206 14.01 -16.04 17.19
CA SER A 206 13.88 -16.60 18.54
C SER A 206 13.13 -17.93 18.57
N LEU A 207 12.09 -18.08 17.75
CA LEU A 207 11.33 -19.32 17.62
C LEU A 207 12.19 -20.44 17.01
N LEU A 208 12.85 -20.17 15.87
CA LEU A 208 13.73 -21.14 15.22
C LEU A 208 14.93 -21.49 16.10
N TYR A 209 15.45 -20.52 16.84
CA TYR A 209 16.50 -20.70 17.82
C TYR A 209 16.06 -21.64 18.96
N GLY A 210 14.85 -21.45 19.51
CA GLY A 210 14.29 -22.34 20.52
C GLY A 210 14.10 -23.77 19.99
N LEU A 211 13.58 -23.92 18.76
CA LEU A 211 13.44 -25.22 18.10
C LEU A 211 14.80 -25.90 17.88
N PHE A 212 15.83 -25.13 17.51
CA PHE A 212 17.18 -25.64 17.33
C PHE A 212 17.77 -26.13 18.66
N ILE A 213 17.68 -25.35 19.74
CA ILE A 213 18.15 -25.78 21.07
C ILE A 213 17.43 -27.05 21.51
N TYR A 214 16.11 -27.10 21.31
CA TYR A 214 15.31 -28.27 21.62
C TYR A 214 15.74 -29.50 20.82
N GLY A 215 15.88 -29.36 19.50
CA GLY A 215 16.32 -30.46 18.62
C GLY A 215 17.72 -30.95 18.95
N ASN A 216 18.66 -30.04 19.22
CA ASN A 216 20.03 -30.37 19.61
C ASN A 216 20.09 -31.07 20.99
N SER A 217 19.24 -30.64 21.94
CA SER A 217 19.11 -31.30 23.24
C SER A 217 18.56 -32.72 23.11
N GLN A 218 17.51 -32.91 22.30
CA GLN A 218 16.96 -34.24 22.02
C GLN A 218 17.99 -35.16 21.36
N GLU A 219 18.77 -34.63 20.41
CA GLU A 219 19.81 -35.42 19.75
C GLU A 219 20.93 -35.84 20.71
N ARG A 220 21.36 -34.93 21.61
CA ARG A 220 22.32 -35.27 22.67
C ARG A 220 21.79 -36.36 23.60
N HIS A 221 20.54 -36.26 24.04
CA HIS A 221 19.92 -37.31 24.86
C HIS A 221 19.85 -38.65 24.13
N ARG A 222 19.55 -38.66 22.83
CA ARG A 222 19.54 -39.88 22.01
C ARG A 222 20.93 -40.50 21.91
N ILE A 223 21.96 -39.71 21.63
CA ILE A 223 23.36 -40.17 21.53
C ILE A 223 23.82 -40.69 22.90
N ALA A 224 23.52 -39.99 24.00
CA ALA A 224 23.85 -40.43 25.35
C ALA A 224 23.17 -41.76 25.72
N ALA A 225 21.90 -41.95 25.37
CA ALA A 225 21.19 -43.21 25.61
C ALA A 225 21.82 -44.38 24.83
N ILE A 226 22.22 -44.16 23.57
CA ILE A 226 22.91 -45.17 22.76
C ILE A 226 24.29 -45.49 23.35
N PHE A 227 25.02 -44.47 23.80
CA PHE A 227 26.31 -44.63 24.47
C PHE A 227 26.19 -45.45 25.75
N GLU A 228 25.18 -45.18 26.58
CA GLU A 228 24.90 -45.92 27.81
C GLU A 228 24.51 -47.38 27.52
N GLN A 229 23.73 -47.62 26.46
CA GLN A 229 23.37 -48.97 26.01
C GLN A 229 24.62 -49.77 25.60
N GLN A 230 25.49 -49.20 24.75
CA GLN A 230 26.74 -49.86 24.34
C GLN A 230 27.68 -50.08 25.53
N THR A 231 27.81 -49.08 26.40
CA THR A 231 28.61 -49.18 27.62
C THR A 231 28.09 -50.31 28.52
N THR A 232 26.78 -50.49 28.64
CA THR A 232 26.21 -51.56 29.44
C THR A 232 26.51 -52.95 28.85
N LEU A 233 26.50 -53.11 27.53
CA LEU A 233 26.92 -54.36 26.87
C LEU A 233 28.40 -54.68 27.17
N ILE A 234 29.27 -53.69 27.05
CA ILE A 234 30.70 -53.82 27.34
C ILE A 234 30.93 -54.16 28.81
N HIS A 235 30.27 -53.42 29.70
CA HIS A 235 30.37 -53.62 31.13
C HIS A 235 29.98 -55.06 31.52
N THR A 236 28.84 -55.55 31.02
CA THR A 236 28.41 -56.94 31.24
C THR A 236 29.42 -57.94 30.68
N ALA A 237 29.93 -57.73 29.46
CA ALA A 237 30.94 -58.62 28.87
C ALA A 237 32.24 -58.69 29.70
N VAL A 238 32.67 -57.57 30.28
CA VAL A 238 33.83 -57.50 31.18
C VAL A 238 33.54 -58.23 32.49
N VAL A 239 32.41 -57.94 33.14
CA VAL A 239 31.97 -58.61 34.38
C VAL A 239 31.90 -60.14 34.17
N ASP A 240 31.26 -60.59 33.09
CA ASP A 240 31.12 -62.01 32.76
C ASP A 240 32.46 -62.68 32.48
N THR A 241 33.40 -61.95 31.89
CA THR A 241 34.76 -62.45 31.65
C THR A 241 35.51 -62.66 32.96
N ILE A 242 35.45 -61.70 33.88
CA ILE A 242 36.08 -61.79 35.20
C ILE A 242 35.45 -62.90 36.06
N ASN A 243 34.10 -62.96 36.10
CA ASN A 243 33.37 -63.97 36.88
C ASN A 243 33.68 -65.40 36.43
N ARG A 244 33.87 -65.61 35.11
CA ARG A 244 34.30 -66.91 34.58
C ARG A 244 35.66 -67.33 35.16
N PHE A 245 36.63 -66.43 35.29
CA PHE A 245 37.94 -66.78 35.89
C PHE A 245 37.88 -67.07 37.38
N ILE A 246 37.06 -66.31 38.12
CA ILE A 246 36.83 -66.58 39.54
C ILE A 246 36.18 -67.97 39.72
N SER A 247 35.25 -68.32 38.83
CA SER A 247 34.58 -69.63 38.83
C SER A 247 35.57 -70.77 38.56
N ILE A 248 36.50 -70.62 37.62
CA ILE A 248 37.52 -71.66 37.30
C ILE A 248 38.42 -71.95 38.51
N ASN A 249 38.89 -70.91 39.19
CA ASN A 249 39.66 -71.08 40.43
C ASN A 249 38.86 -71.77 41.54
N SER A 250 37.58 -71.43 41.66
CA SER A 250 36.67 -72.06 42.61
C SER A 250 36.44 -73.55 42.27
N THR A 251 36.33 -73.89 40.98
CA THR A 251 36.23 -75.26 40.50
C THR A 251 37.46 -76.06 40.87
N LEU A 252 38.67 -75.54 40.63
CA LEU A 252 39.91 -76.21 41.02
C LEU A 252 40.02 -76.37 42.54
N LYS A 253 39.66 -75.35 43.34
CA LYS A 253 39.59 -75.47 44.80
C LYS A 253 38.71 -76.64 45.22
N ASN A 254 37.51 -76.74 44.63
CA ASN A 254 36.56 -77.79 44.97
C ASN A 254 37.12 -79.19 44.64
N ILE A 255 37.82 -79.33 43.51
CA ILE A 255 38.48 -80.58 43.13
C ILE A 255 39.56 -80.95 44.17
N PHE A 256 40.43 -80.01 44.56
CA PHE A 256 41.45 -80.25 45.58
C PHE A 256 40.87 -80.55 46.97
N ASN A 257 39.70 -80.01 47.30
CA ASN A 257 38.98 -80.34 48.54
C ASN A 257 38.34 -81.73 48.49
N SER A 258 37.86 -82.16 47.31
CA SER A 258 37.24 -83.48 47.13
C SER A 258 38.27 -84.61 47.01
N PHE A 259 39.45 -84.33 46.46
CA PHE A 259 40.51 -85.31 46.22
C PHE A 259 41.80 -84.87 46.93
N PRO A 260 42.10 -85.41 48.13
CA PRO A 260 43.22 -84.96 48.94
C PRO A 260 44.59 -85.29 48.34
N ASN A 261 44.70 -86.19 47.37
CA ASN A 261 45.95 -86.52 46.67
C ASN A 261 45.72 -86.56 45.16
N ILE A 262 45.81 -85.40 44.50
CA ILE A 262 45.74 -85.28 43.03
C ILE A 262 47.16 -85.40 42.48
N SER A 263 47.38 -86.35 41.58
CA SER A 263 48.63 -86.48 40.82
C SER A 263 48.78 -85.40 39.75
N GLU A 264 50.00 -85.14 39.28
CA GLU A 264 50.25 -84.17 38.21
C GLU A 264 49.53 -84.55 36.89
N GLU A 265 49.44 -85.85 36.58
CA GLU A 265 48.71 -86.36 35.40
C GLU A 265 47.19 -86.10 35.51
N GLU A 266 46.60 -86.31 36.68
CA GLU A 266 45.20 -85.98 36.93
C GLU A 266 44.96 -84.47 36.85
N PHE A 267 45.87 -83.65 37.39
CA PHE A 267 45.78 -82.19 37.29
C PHE A 267 45.84 -81.73 35.83
N LEU A 268 46.71 -82.31 35.01
CA LEU A 268 46.76 -82.07 33.56
C LEU A 268 45.42 -82.43 32.89
N ASN A 269 44.90 -83.63 33.13
CA ASN A 269 43.64 -84.09 32.52
C ASN A 269 42.43 -83.23 32.93
N ILE A 270 42.44 -82.67 34.15
CA ILE A 270 41.39 -81.80 34.67
C ILE A 270 41.49 -80.38 34.09
N THR A 271 42.70 -79.83 33.99
CA THR A 271 42.93 -78.44 33.56
C THR A 271 42.93 -78.27 32.05
N GLN A 272 43.34 -79.29 31.28
CA GLN A 272 43.45 -79.18 29.83
C GLN A 272 42.10 -78.82 29.13
N PRO A 273 40.94 -79.41 29.49
CA PRO A 273 39.64 -78.97 28.96
C PRO A 273 39.33 -77.51 29.32
N LEU A 274 39.61 -77.10 30.57
CA LEU A 274 39.37 -75.73 31.05
C LEU A 274 40.22 -74.70 30.28
N LEU A 275 41.48 -75.02 30.00
CA LEU A 275 42.39 -74.17 29.23
C LEU A 275 41.99 -74.09 27.74
N LYS A 276 41.47 -75.18 27.17
CA LYS A 276 40.96 -75.18 25.78
C LYS A 276 39.69 -74.33 25.63
N GLU A 277 38.79 -74.37 26.61
CA GLU A 277 37.56 -73.57 26.59
C GLU A 277 37.82 -72.09 26.96
N HIS A 278 38.90 -71.83 27.69
CA HIS A 278 39.28 -70.51 28.18
C HIS A 278 40.72 -70.17 27.79
N SER A 279 40.91 -69.87 26.49
CA SER A 279 42.18 -69.55 25.82
C SER A 279 42.96 -68.34 26.34
N GLY A 280 42.52 -67.74 27.44
CA GLY A 280 43.10 -66.54 27.98
C GLY A 280 43.58 -66.65 29.44
N ILE A 281 43.48 -67.85 30.00
CA ILE A 281 44.21 -68.17 31.21
C ILE A 281 45.66 -68.40 30.82
N GLN A 282 46.57 -67.64 31.43
CA GLN A 282 48.00 -67.76 31.18
C GLN A 282 48.53 -69.06 31.80
N ALA A 283 48.13 -69.34 33.05
CA ALA A 283 48.47 -70.57 33.74
C ALA A 283 47.45 -70.91 34.84
N LEU A 284 47.24 -72.20 35.06
CA LEU A 284 46.60 -72.76 36.25
C LEU A 284 47.67 -73.49 37.05
N GLU A 285 47.80 -73.11 38.32
CA GLU A 285 48.91 -73.50 39.16
C GLU A 285 48.41 -74.15 40.47
N TRP A 286 49.11 -75.17 40.92
CA TRP A 286 49.01 -75.68 42.29
C TRP A 286 50.29 -75.34 43.04
N ILE A 287 50.12 -74.61 44.14
CA ILE A 287 51.22 -74.10 44.96
C ILE A 287 51.06 -74.68 46.37
N PRO A 288 51.66 -75.84 46.65
CA PRO A 288 51.61 -76.45 47.97
C PRO A 288 52.33 -75.58 48.99
N HIS A 289 51.89 -75.66 50.24
CA HIS A 289 52.63 -75.15 51.38
C HIS A 289 53.62 -76.22 51.83
N ILE A 290 54.92 -75.95 51.69
CA ILE A 290 56.00 -76.91 51.95
C ILE A 290 56.86 -76.42 53.10
N ARG A 291 57.04 -77.25 54.13
CA ARG A 291 57.96 -76.94 55.24
C ARG A 291 59.40 -77.20 54.83
N TYR A 292 60.35 -76.56 55.51
CA TYR A 292 61.78 -76.77 55.25
C TYR A 292 62.22 -78.24 55.18
N THR A 293 61.67 -79.09 56.04
CA THR A 293 61.98 -80.54 56.09
C THR A 293 61.49 -81.33 54.88
N GLU A 294 60.57 -80.76 54.09
CA GLU A 294 59.88 -81.41 52.97
C GLU A 294 60.36 -80.86 51.61
N ARG A 295 61.38 -79.99 51.59
CA ARG A 295 61.89 -79.35 50.37
C ARG A 295 62.42 -80.35 49.34
N ASP A 296 63.26 -81.30 49.78
CA ASP A 296 64.01 -82.19 48.88
C ASP A 296 63.17 -83.40 48.40
N SER A 297 61.91 -83.51 48.82
CA SER A 297 60.99 -84.59 48.43
C SER A 297 60.10 -84.25 47.23
N LEU A 298 60.20 -83.04 46.67
CA LEU A 298 59.40 -82.59 45.54
C LEU A 298 59.90 -83.19 44.21
N VAL A 299 59.06 -83.98 43.56
CA VAL A 299 59.35 -84.61 42.26
C VAL A 299 58.17 -84.44 41.32
N SER A 300 58.39 -83.81 40.17
CA SER A 300 57.43 -83.76 39.05
C SER A 300 57.47 -85.07 38.28
N PHE A 301 56.29 -85.56 37.90
CA PHE A 301 56.10 -86.70 37.00
C PHE A 301 56.68 -86.43 35.60
N GLN A 302 56.53 -85.20 35.09
CA GLN A 302 57.01 -84.83 33.75
C GLN A 302 58.46 -84.32 33.75
N HIS A 303 58.92 -83.69 34.83
CA HIS A 303 60.18 -82.92 34.84
C HIS A 303 61.23 -83.42 35.85
N GLY A 304 60.97 -84.47 36.64
CA GLY A 304 61.92 -85.01 37.61
C GLY A 304 62.00 -84.18 38.90
N PRO A 305 63.13 -84.23 39.65
CA PRO A 305 63.28 -83.48 40.91
C PRO A 305 63.07 -81.97 40.71
N ILE A 306 62.13 -81.38 41.44
CA ILE A 306 61.85 -79.94 41.37
C ILE A 306 62.74 -79.23 42.38
N VAL A 307 63.62 -78.37 41.89
CA VAL A 307 64.38 -77.44 42.74
C VAL A 307 63.56 -76.17 42.93
N ILE A 308 63.48 -75.69 44.17
CA ILE A 308 62.80 -74.42 44.49
C ILE A 308 63.76 -73.24 44.22
N TYR A 309 63.32 -72.29 43.40
CA TYR A 309 64.11 -71.14 42.94
C TYR A 309 63.47 -69.79 43.29
N GLU A 310 64.30 -68.75 43.39
CA GLU A 310 63.91 -67.34 43.51
C GLU A 310 64.70 -66.48 42.48
N PRO A 311 64.14 -65.37 41.98
CA PRO A 311 64.87 -64.45 41.12
C PRO A 311 65.87 -63.63 41.93
N ASP A 312 67.09 -63.50 41.43
CA ASP A 312 68.08 -62.55 41.95
C ASP A 312 67.76 -61.10 41.51
N ALA A 313 68.59 -60.13 41.92
CA ALA A 313 68.41 -58.71 41.58
C ALA A 313 68.46 -58.42 40.06
N SER A 314 68.98 -59.35 39.26
CA SER A 314 69.02 -59.27 37.78
C SER A 314 67.82 -59.97 37.11
N GLY A 315 66.97 -60.66 37.89
CA GLY A 315 65.86 -61.46 37.40
C GLY A 315 66.26 -62.88 36.94
N THR A 316 67.46 -63.34 37.30
CA THR A 316 67.95 -64.69 37.00
C THR A 316 67.51 -65.65 38.10
N MET A 317 67.03 -66.85 37.75
CA MET A 317 66.54 -67.83 38.73
C MET A 317 67.70 -68.52 39.44
N VAL A 318 67.77 -68.40 40.77
CA VAL A 318 68.78 -69.02 41.64
C VAL A 318 68.10 -69.85 42.74
N PRO A 319 68.73 -70.92 43.27
CA PRO A 319 68.09 -71.73 44.32
C PRO A 319 67.70 -70.89 45.53
N VAL A 320 66.48 -71.07 46.04
CA VAL A 320 65.94 -70.25 47.13
C VAL A 320 66.79 -70.38 48.41
N GLN A 321 66.98 -69.26 49.10
CA GLN A 321 67.57 -69.21 50.43
C GLN A 321 66.74 -69.97 51.48
N THR A 322 67.39 -70.41 52.56
CA THR A 322 66.73 -71.17 53.64
C THR A 322 65.63 -70.38 54.34
N ARG A 323 64.38 -70.86 54.25
CA ARG A 323 63.17 -70.30 54.88
C ARG A 323 62.39 -71.40 55.62
N PRO A 324 61.55 -71.03 56.62
CA PRO A 324 60.74 -72.00 57.37
C PRO A 324 59.70 -72.70 56.49
N ASP A 325 59.08 -71.94 55.59
CA ASP A 325 58.02 -72.40 54.69
C ASP A 325 58.30 -71.88 53.27
N TYR A 326 57.91 -72.67 52.27
CA TYR A 326 58.03 -72.36 50.85
C TYR A 326 56.68 -72.52 50.15
N TYR A 327 56.47 -71.71 49.10
CA TYR A 327 55.29 -71.77 48.24
C TYR A 327 55.72 -71.97 46.78
N PRO A 328 56.33 -73.13 46.43
CA PRO A 328 56.77 -73.41 45.07
C PRO A 328 55.57 -73.67 44.16
N VAL A 329 55.59 -73.16 42.93
CA VAL A 329 54.67 -73.65 41.88
C VAL A 329 55.02 -75.10 41.57
N TYR A 330 54.13 -76.02 41.91
CA TYR A 330 54.37 -77.46 41.85
C TYR A 330 53.68 -78.11 40.66
N TYR A 331 52.41 -77.78 40.40
CA TYR A 331 51.76 -78.11 39.13
C TYR A 331 51.53 -76.85 38.32
N LEU A 332 51.78 -76.91 37.02
CA LEU A 332 51.70 -75.78 36.09
C LEU A 332 51.12 -76.24 34.76
N GLN A 333 50.01 -75.63 34.34
CA GLN A 333 49.38 -75.91 33.04
C GLN A 333 48.87 -74.62 32.37
N PRO A 334 49.16 -74.37 31.08
CA PRO A 334 50.08 -75.14 30.23
C PRO A 334 51.55 -74.87 30.63
N TYR A 335 52.42 -75.86 30.41
CA TYR A 335 53.86 -75.71 30.67
C TYR A 335 54.54 -74.81 29.62
N GLU A 336 54.20 -74.98 28.35
CA GLU A 336 54.76 -74.20 27.23
C GLU A 336 54.42 -72.71 27.40
N GLY A 337 55.45 -71.85 27.39
CA GLY A 337 55.35 -70.42 27.64
C GLY A 337 55.34 -70.00 29.11
N ASN A 338 55.30 -70.94 30.05
CA ASN A 338 55.32 -70.68 31.49
C ASN A 338 56.49 -71.35 32.22
N GLU A 339 57.50 -71.83 31.50
CA GLU A 339 58.56 -72.71 32.01
C GLU A 339 59.30 -72.13 33.22
N ARG A 340 59.43 -70.80 33.26
CA ARG A 340 60.10 -70.06 34.35
C ARG A 340 59.35 -70.11 35.68
N ALA A 341 58.07 -70.45 35.69
CA ALA A 341 57.29 -70.52 36.91
C ALA A 341 57.41 -71.86 37.64
N LEU A 342 57.69 -72.97 36.95
CA LEU A 342 57.80 -74.26 37.64
C LEU A 342 58.94 -74.22 38.67
N GLY A 343 58.63 -74.55 39.93
CA GLY A 343 59.59 -74.48 41.05
C GLY A 343 59.87 -73.07 41.58
N TYR A 344 59.27 -72.01 41.02
CA TYR A 344 59.38 -70.65 41.55
C TYR A 344 58.68 -70.53 42.90
N ASP A 345 59.40 -70.05 43.93
CA ASP A 345 58.79 -69.75 45.23
C ASP A 345 58.06 -68.40 45.19
N VAL A 346 56.73 -68.48 45.14
CA VAL A 346 55.85 -67.31 45.04
C VAL A 346 55.97 -66.39 46.28
N SER A 347 56.44 -66.91 47.41
CA SER A 347 56.66 -66.11 48.62
C SER A 347 57.72 -65.02 48.47
N THR A 348 58.55 -65.11 47.43
CA THR A 348 59.62 -64.14 47.11
C THR A 348 59.08 -62.84 46.51
N ASN A 349 57.86 -62.86 45.95
CA ASN A 349 57.15 -61.66 45.50
C ASN A 349 56.27 -61.11 46.64
N PRO A 350 56.54 -59.89 47.15
CA PRO A 350 55.80 -59.33 48.30
C PRO A 350 54.29 -59.22 48.08
N ASP A 351 53.86 -58.79 46.88
CA ASP A 351 52.44 -58.59 46.55
C ASP A 351 51.70 -59.93 46.42
N ALA A 352 52.35 -60.91 45.79
CA ALA A 352 51.80 -62.25 45.63
C ALA A 352 51.70 -62.97 46.98
N PHE A 353 52.76 -62.87 47.82
CA PHE A 353 52.78 -63.48 49.14
C PHE A 353 51.75 -62.85 50.07
N ALA A 354 51.60 -61.52 50.07
CA ALA A 354 50.56 -60.83 50.83
C ALA A 354 49.15 -61.31 50.43
N ALA A 355 48.91 -61.57 49.14
CA ALA A 355 47.66 -62.12 48.65
C ALA A 355 47.43 -63.57 49.13
N ILE A 356 48.45 -64.43 49.10
CA ILE A 356 48.39 -65.80 49.63
C ILE A 356 48.10 -65.81 51.13
N GLN A 357 48.79 -64.97 51.91
CA GLN A 357 48.57 -64.87 53.36
C GLN A 357 47.15 -64.42 53.67
N LYS A 358 46.65 -63.41 52.95
CA LYS A 358 45.27 -62.92 53.10
C LYS A 358 44.25 -63.99 52.69
N ALA A 359 44.52 -64.75 51.63
CA ALA A 359 43.66 -65.85 51.19
C ALA A 359 43.57 -66.92 52.27
N ARG A 360 44.74 -67.38 52.76
CA ARG A 360 44.86 -68.35 53.85
C ARG A 360 44.16 -67.91 55.13
N ASP A 361 44.35 -66.67 55.57
CA ASP A 361 43.80 -66.22 56.85
C ASP A 361 42.27 -65.99 56.77
N THR A 362 41.75 -65.59 55.60
CA THR A 362 40.31 -65.32 55.40
C THR A 362 39.49 -66.51 54.92
N GLY A 363 40.12 -67.55 54.34
CA GLY A 363 39.42 -68.67 53.70
C GLY A 363 38.82 -68.36 52.33
N ARG A 364 39.00 -67.13 51.82
CA ARG A 364 38.40 -66.63 50.57
C ARG A 364 39.46 -66.52 49.47
N SER A 365 39.00 -66.54 48.21
CA SER A 365 39.87 -66.22 47.07
C SER A 365 40.27 -64.74 47.11
N ILE A 366 41.54 -64.46 46.82
CA ILE A 366 42.11 -63.11 46.81
C ILE A 366 42.77 -62.87 45.45
N VAL A 367 42.49 -61.71 44.85
CA VAL A 367 43.20 -61.23 43.65
C VAL A 367 44.30 -60.26 44.06
N THR A 368 45.46 -60.37 43.42
CA THR A 368 46.56 -59.42 43.56
C THR A 368 46.18 -58.05 42.96
N GLY A 369 46.93 -57.00 43.30
CA GLY A 369 46.98 -55.82 42.43
C GLY A 369 47.67 -56.15 41.10
N PRO A 370 47.90 -55.15 40.24
CA PRO A 370 48.78 -55.27 39.08
C PRO A 370 50.15 -55.83 39.48
N ILE A 371 50.50 -57.03 39.04
CA ILE A 371 51.80 -57.64 39.30
C ILE A 371 52.51 -57.98 37.98
N ARG A 372 53.84 -57.99 38.04
CA ARG A 372 54.67 -58.55 36.97
C ARG A 372 54.90 -60.03 37.24
N LEU A 373 54.57 -60.86 36.26
CA LEU A 373 54.77 -62.30 36.36
C LEU A 373 56.23 -62.67 36.08
N ILE A 374 56.68 -63.80 36.62
CA ILE A 374 58.03 -64.33 36.34
C ILE A 374 58.10 -64.95 34.93
N GLN A 375 56.95 -65.37 34.40
CA GLN A 375 56.78 -65.89 33.04
C GLN A 375 56.88 -64.79 31.97
N ASP A 376 56.65 -63.52 32.33
CA ASP A 376 56.58 -62.38 31.41
C ASP A 376 57.96 -61.89 30.95
N LEU A 377 58.30 -62.11 29.67
CA LEU A 377 59.49 -61.53 29.02
C LEU A 377 59.27 -60.07 28.61
N ALA A 378 58.03 -59.69 28.28
CA ALA A 378 57.59 -58.32 27.99
C ALA A 378 56.84 -57.73 29.20
N PHE A 379 56.72 -56.41 29.29
CA PHE A 379 56.00 -55.78 30.39
C PHE A 379 54.48 -55.88 30.16
N ASN A 380 53.87 -56.93 30.72
CA ASN A 380 52.42 -57.13 30.73
C ASN A 380 51.87 -56.94 32.15
N ILE A 381 50.72 -56.27 32.26
CA ILE A 381 50.02 -56.13 33.54
C ILE A 381 49.16 -57.36 33.77
N SER A 382 49.47 -58.08 34.83
CA SER A 382 48.86 -59.37 35.16
C SER A 382 48.23 -59.35 36.54
N ALA A 383 47.26 -60.23 36.75
CA ALA A 383 46.67 -60.45 38.06
C ALA A 383 46.59 -61.96 38.34
N VAL A 384 46.74 -62.31 39.60
CA VAL A 384 46.68 -63.70 40.04
C VAL A 384 45.61 -63.84 41.11
N ILE A 385 44.73 -64.81 40.93
CA ILE A 385 43.74 -65.18 41.94
C ILE A 385 44.28 -66.37 42.72
N TYR A 386 44.59 -66.16 44.00
CA TYR A 386 44.97 -67.22 44.92
C TYR A 386 43.76 -67.69 45.72
N THR A 387 43.52 -69.00 45.71
CA THR A 387 42.41 -69.64 46.39
C THR A 387 42.93 -70.70 47.37
N PRO A 388 42.66 -70.57 48.68
CA PRO A 388 43.25 -71.44 49.69
C PRO A 388 42.58 -72.80 49.72
N VAL A 389 43.39 -73.85 49.90
CA VAL A 389 42.96 -75.24 50.06
C VAL A 389 43.47 -75.75 51.40
N TYR A 390 42.57 -76.26 52.23
CA TYR A 390 42.89 -76.78 53.56
C TYR A 390 42.86 -78.32 53.56
N GLN A 391 43.44 -78.94 54.58
CA GLN A 391 43.47 -80.40 54.74
C GLN A 391 42.07 -81.02 54.79
N HIS A 392 41.09 -80.31 55.33
CA HIS A 392 39.70 -80.73 55.43
C HIS A 392 38.79 -79.80 54.60
N ALA A 393 37.70 -80.35 54.07
CA ALA A 393 36.73 -79.59 53.26
C ALA A 393 35.96 -78.53 54.07
N ILE A 394 35.88 -78.67 55.40
CA ILE A 394 35.29 -77.69 56.30
C ILE A 394 36.33 -76.62 56.63
N LEU A 395 35.99 -75.35 56.38
CA LEU A 395 36.87 -74.23 56.69
C LEU A 395 37.05 -74.11 58.23
N PRO A 396 38.30 -74.05 58.75
CA PRO A 396 38.52 -73.85 60.18
C PRO A 396 38.01 -72.48 60.67
N ASP A 397 37.55 -72.41 61.92
CA ASP A 397 36.89 -71.23 62.47
C ASP A 397 37.89 -70.12 62.84
N THR A 398 39.08 -70.48 63.35
CA THR A 398 40.12 -69.53 63.75
C THR A 398 41.19 -69.31 62.67
N VAL A 399 41.87 -68.16 62.72
CA VAL A 399 42.95 -67.85 61.76
C VAL A 399 44.16 -68.76 62.00
N GLU A 400 44.44 -69.08 63.25
CA GLU A 400 45.52 -69.96 63.67
C GLU A 400 45.33 -71.38 63.13
N GLU A 401 44.13 -71.96 63.26
CA GLU A 401 43.81 -73.27 62.68
C GLU A 401 43.90 -73.25 61.15
N ARG A 402 43.47 -72.17 60.49
CA ARG A 402 43.63 -72.02 59.03
C ARG A 402 45.10 -72.01 58.62
N ARG A 403 45.98 -71.40 59.42
CA ARG A 403 47.43 -71.38 59.17
C ARG A 403 48.06 -72.76 59.30
N GLU A 404 47.63 -73.54 60.28
CA GLU A 404 48.15 -74.90 60.49
C GLU A 404 47.62 -75.91 59.48
N GLN A 405 46.35 -75.76 59.07
CA GLN A 405 45.68 -76.70 58.17
C GLN A 405 45.79 -76.36 56.68
N ILE A 406 46.51 -75.30 56.30
CA ILE A 406 46.69 -74.96 54.88
C ILE A 406 47.52 -76.04 54.20
N LYS A 407 46.97 -76.60 53.11
CA LYS A 407 47.67 -77.55 52.25
C LYS A 407 48.44 -76.84 51.14
N GLY A 408 47.88 -75.73 50.66
CA GLY A 408 48.43 -74.92 49.58
C GLY A 408 47.39 -73.97 49.04
N VAL A 409 47.70 -73.35 47.91
CA VAL A 409 46.78 -72.51 47.16
C VAL A 409 46.71 -72.99 45.72
N VAL A 410 45.50 -72.93 45.15
CA VAL A 410 45.35 -72.93 43.70
C VAL A 410 45.51 -71.50 43.23
N ALA A 411 46.27 -71.30 42.15
CA ALA A 411 46.38 -70.01 41.51
C ALA A 411 45.89 -70.06 40.06
N GLY A 412 45.12 -69.04 39.67
CA GLY A 412 44.80 -68.77 38.27
C GLY A 412 45.48 -67.49 37.86
N VAL A 413 46.39 -67.60 36.90
CA VAL A 413 47.22 -66.53 36.37
C VAL A 413 46.62 -66.04 35.06
N PHE A 414 46.38 -64.74 34.94
CA PHE A 414 45.83 -64.16 33.72
C PHE A 414 46.38 -62.76 33.43
N HIS A 415 46.60 -62.51 32.15
CA HIS A 415 46.87 -61.17 31.64
C HIS A 415 45.55 -60.42 31.54
N VAL A 416 45.37 -59.40 32.40
CA VAL A 416 44.12 -58.62 32.41
C VAL A 416 43.86 -58.02 31.03
N SER A 417 44.92 -57.55 30.36
CA SER A 417 44.80 -56.92 29.04
C SER A 417 44.29 -57.86 27.95
N ASP A 418 44.86 -59.06 27.83
CA ASP A 418 44.44 -60.03 26.81
C ASP A 418 43.02 -60.52 27.06
N GLN A 419 42.62 -60.64 28.33
CA GLN A 419 41.30 -61.15 28.69
C GLN A 419 40.20 -60.17 28.40
N ILE A 420 40.42 -58.91 28.76
CA ILE A 420 39.50 -57.85 28.42
C ILE A 420 39.45 -57.70 26.90
N ALA A 421 40.59 -57.66 26.21
CA ALA A 421 40.62 -57.58 24.74
C ALA A 421 39.85 -58.73 24.06
N MET A 422 40.00 -59.97 24.51
CA MET A 422 39.28 -61.13 23.98
C MET A 422 37.78 -61.08 24.30
N GLY A 423 37.40 -60.64 25.51
CA GLY A 423 36.00 -60.43 25.88
C GLY A 423 35.32 -59.38 25.01
N LEU A 424 36.04 -58.30 24.71
CA LEU A 424 35.59 -57.23 23.82
C LEU A 424 35.56 -57.67 22.35
N ALA A 425 36.51 -58.49 21.89
CA ALA A 425 36.55 -58.96 20.49
C ALA A 425 35.30 -59.75 20.07
N LYS A 426 34.54 -60.30 21.02
CA LYS A 426 33.25 -60.97 20.75
C LYS A 426 32.13 -59.99 20.38
N LEU A 427 32.26 -58.74 20.79
CA LEU A 427 31.33 -57.67 20.47
C LEU A 427 31.82 -57.02 19.16
N LYS A 428 31.08 -57.23 18.07
CA LYS A 428 31.37 -56.56 16.79
C LYS A 428 31.00 -55.08 16.89
N ASP A 429 31.78 -54.23 16.23
CA ASP A 429 31.50 -52.79 16.04
C ASP A 429 31.42 -51.97 17.35
N ILE A 430 32.24 -52.29 18.35
CA ILE A 430 32.34 -51.44 19.55
C ILE A 430 33.07 -50.15 19.20
N GLN A 431 32.40 -49.03 19.43
CA GLN A 431 32.94 -47.69 19.21
C GLN A 431 33.16 -46.95 20.54
N VAL A 432 33.40 -47.69 21.61
CA VAL A 432 33.60 -47.19 22.97
C VAL A 432 34.94 -47.69 23.47
N GLN A 433 35.74 -46.77 23.97
CA GLN A 433 36.99 -47.03 24.65
C GLN A 433 36.75 -47.25 26.15
N LEU A 434 37.69 -47.96 26.77
CA LEU A 434 37.63 -48.44 28.13
C LEU A 434 39.01 -48.31 28.78
N ASP A 435 39.05 -47.59 29.90
CA ASP A 435 40.13 -47.63 30.87
C ASP A 435 39.67 -48.36 32.13
N ILE A 436 40.51 -49.24 32.65
CA ILE A 436 40.27 -49.96 33.91
C ILE A 436 41.38 -49.60 34.89
N HIS A 437 40.99 -49.10 36.05
CA HIS A 437 41.89 -48.74 37.13
C HIS A 437 41.66 -49.59 38.38
N ASP A 438 42.76 -49.99 39.01
CA ASP A 438 42.80 -50.49 40.38
C ASP A 438 43.28 -49.35 41.27
N GLU A 439 42.36 -48.71 42.00
CA GLU A 439 42.64 -47.48 42.74
C GLU A 439 43.22 -46.37 41.82
N THR A 440 44.54 -46.20 41.79
CA THR A 440 45.25 -45.24 40.91
C THR A 440 46.03 -45.91 39.78
N ALA A 441 46.24 -47.23 39.84
CA ALA A 441 47.01 -47.96 38.85
C ALA A 441 46.16 -48.32 37.63
N LEU A 442 46.61 -47.95 36.43
CA LEU A 442 45.99 -48.36 35.18
C LEU A 442 46.27 -49.85 34.92
N ILE A 443 45.23 -50.65 34.76
CA ILE A 443 45.33 -52.11 34.52
C ILE A 443 45.13 -52.45 33.04
N TYR A 444 44.24 -51.72 32.38
CA TYR A 444 43.91 -51.90 30.97
C TYR A 444 43.49 -50.56 30.36
N SER A 445 43.94 -50.31 29.13
CA SER A 445 43.45 -49.23 28.28
C SER A 445 43.45 -49.70 26.83
N ASN A 446 42.38 -49.42 26.10
CA ASN A 446 42.37 -49.49 24.63
C ASN A 446 42.40 -48.11 23.96
N ILE A 447 42.81 -47.08 24.71
CA ILE A 447 42.97 -45.71 24.21
C ILE A 447 44.36 -45.55 23.58
N PRO A 448 44.48 -45.07 22.33
CA PRO A 448 45.78 -44.86 21.69
C PRO A 448 46.64 -43.81 22.40
N ALA A 449 47.90 -44.14 22.71
CA ALA A 449 48.83 -43.31 23.49
C ALA A 449 49.26 -41.96 22.84
N HIS A 450 48.79 -41.63 21.63
CA HIS A 450 49.24 -40.45 20.84
C HIS A 450 48.12 -39.50 20.41
N LYS A 451 46.86 -39.73 20.80
CA LYS A 451 45.82 -38.74 20.56
C LYS A 451 45.58 -37.96 21.84
N PRO A 452 45.84 -36.63 21.87
CA PRO A 452 45.29 -35.83 22.95
C PRO A 452 43.78 -36.05 22.98
N HIS A 453 43.20 -36.04 24.18
CA HIS A 453 41.76 -36.01 24.34
C HIS A 453 41.23 -34.80 23.56
N THR A 454 40.85 -34.97 22.29
CA THR A 454 40.05 -33.99 21.56
C THR A 454 38.81 -33.83 22.41
N ALA A 455 38.71 -32.70 23.12
CA ALA A 455 37.81 -32.45 24.24
C ALA A 455 36.53 -33.30 24.14
N ILE A 456 36.58 -34.51 24.71
CA ILE A 456 35.42 -35.39 24.72
C ILE A 456 34.42 -34.61 25.56
N PRO A 457 33.22 -34.31 25.02
CA PRO A 457 32.23 -33.57 25.77
C PRO A 457 32.06 -34.21 27.15
N LEU A 458 32.28 -33.44 28.23
CA LEU A 458 32.30 -33.96 29.62
C LEU A 458 31.02 -34.71 29.99
N ASP A 459 29.94 -34.48 29.24
CA ASP A 459 28.62 -35.10 29.33
C ASP A 459 28.53 -36.53 28.79
N LEU A 460 29.56 -37.06 28.11
CA LEU A 460 29.62 -38.43 27.59
C LEU A 460 30.78 -39.25 28.16
N GLN A 461 31.05 -39.09 29.46
CA GLN A 461 31.94 -39.97 30.22
C GLN A 461 31.13 -40.74 31.25
N LEU A 462 31.22 -42.07 31.23
CA LEU A 462 30.58 -42.92 32.22
C LEU A 462 31.64 -43.66 33.03
N SER A 463 31.51 -43.63 34.35
CA SER A 463 32.36 -44.43 35.23
C SER A 463 31.49 -45.42 36.00
N LYS A 464 31.86 -46.70 35.96
CA LYS A 464 31.20 -47.76 36.73
C LYS A 464 32.25 -48.50 37.56
N GLN A 465 31.86 -49.00 38.72
CA GLN A 465 32.74 -49.79 39.57
C GLN A 465 32.31 -51.26 39.57
N ILE A 466 33.28 -52.17 39.55
CA ILE A 466 33.04 -53.61 39.65
C ILE A 466 33.78 -54.16 40.87
N PRO A 467 33.08 -54.81 41.82
CA PRO A 467 33.74 -55.54 42.89
C PRO A 467 34.35 -56.84 42.36
N ILE A 468 35.64 -57.05 42.62
CA ILE A 468 36.39 -58.24 42.21
C ILE A 468 37.07 -58.80 43.45
N LEU A 469 36.48 -59.85 44.02
CA LEU A 469 36.93 -60.48 45.25
C LEU A 469 37.17 -59.46 46.37
N ASN A 470 38.43 -59.10 46.64
CA ASN A 470 38.85 -58.18 47.69
C ASN A 470 39.27 -56.79 47.18
N ARG A 471 39.01 -56.47 45.90
CA ARG A 471 39.36 -55.21 45.24
C ARG A 471 38.15 -54.64 44.51
N THR A 472 38.19 -53.35 44.19
CA THR A 472 37.16 -52.68 43.39
C THR A 472 37.86 -52.00 42.22
N TRP A 473 37.51 -52.40 41.00
CA TRP A 473 38.04 -51.77 39.80
C TRP A 473 37.10 -50.69 39.30
N ALA A 474 37.65 -49.54 38.91
CA ALA A 474 36.92 -48.46 38.28
C ALA A 474 37.08 -48.55 36.76
N LEU A 475 35.96 -48.63 36.05
CA LEU A 475 35.89 -48.74 34.59
C LEU A 475 35.37 -47.42 34.04
N ASN A 476 36.21 -46.72 33.30
CA ASN A 476 35.90 -45.45 32.66
C ASN A 476 35.68 -45.67 31.17
N TYR A 477 34.51 -45.27 30.69
CA TYR A 477 34.09 -45.44 29.31
C TYR A 477 34.11 -44.12 28.56
N TYR A 478 34.61 -44.15 27.34
CA TYR A 478 34.73 -42.99 26.47
C TYR A 478 34.23 -43.32 25.06
N PRO A 479 33.42 -42.47 24.41
CA PRO A 479 33.08 -42.67 23.00
C PRO A 479 34.32 -42.46 22.12
N THR A 480 34.47 -43.28 21.07
CA THR A 480 35.45 -43.03 20.00
C THR A 480 34.97 -41.91 19.08
N ASN A 481 35.87 -41.32 18.29
CA ASN A 481 35.45 -40.36 17.26
C ASN A 481 34.51 -41.00 16.22
N ASP A 482 34.75 -42.27 15.88
CA ASP A 482 33.88 -43.02 14.95
C ASP A 482 32.46 -43.23 15.49
N PHE A 483 32.29 -43.30 16.82
CA PHE A 483 30.96 -43.33 17.46
C PHE A 483 30.15 -42.09 17.09
N PHE A 484 30.73 -40.91 17.23
CA PHE A 484 30.03 -39.67 16.90
C PHE A 484 29.69 -39.60 15.41
N HIS A 485 30.61 -39.99 14.52
CA HIS A 485 30.37 -39.99 13.08
C HIS A 485 29.23 -40.92 12.66
N GLN A 486 29.12 -42.11 13.26
CA GLN A 486 28.06 -43.05 12.93
C GLN A 486 26.72 -42.69 13.56
N GLN A 487 26.74 -42.13 14.78
CA GLN A 487 25.51 -41.85 15.52
C GLN A 487 24.90 -40.49 15.18
N MET A 488 25.62 -39.57 14.53
CA MET A 488 25.05 -38.27 14.14
C MET A 488 23.89 -38.39 13.15
N SER A 489 22.74 -37.81 13.50
CA SER A 489 21.63 -37.66 12.54
C SER A 489 21.72 -36.36 11.74
N TRP A 490 21.17 -36.39 10.53
CA TRP A 490 21.02 -35.21 9.67
C TRP A 490 19.90 -34.25 10.13
N ASN A 491 19.16 -34.57 11.19
CA ASN A 491 17.96 -33.83 11.59
C ASN A 491 18.29 -32.39 12.01
N VAL A 492 19.35 -32.21 12.80
CA VAL A 492 19.80 -30.89 13.25
C VAL A 492 20.27 -30.04 12.05
N TRP A 493 20.88 -30.67 11.05
CA TRP A 493 21.33 -30.03 9.81
C TRP A 493 20.16 -29.58 8.92
N TRP A 494 19.14 -30.41 8.75
CA TRP A 494 17.92 -30.02 8.04
C TRP A 494 17.20 -28.88 8.76
N LEU A 495 17.20 -28.88 10.09
CA LEU A 495 16.66 -27.78 10.90
C LEU A 495 17.44 -26.49 10.70
N MET A 496 18.77 -26.55 10.62
CA MET A 496 19.61 -25.39 10.30
C MET A 496 19.36 -24.86 8.88
N LEU A 497 19.27 -25.74 7.88
CA LEU A 497 19.00 -25.34 6.49
C LEU A 497 17.59 -24.73 6.33
N ALA A 498 16.59 -25.32 6.99
CA ALA A 498 15.25 -24.77 7.06
C ALA A 498 15.25 -23.41 7.77
N GLY A 499 15.99 -23.28 8.88
CA GLY A 499 16.16 -22.03 9.61
C GLY A 499 16.79 -20.93 8.76
N PHE A 500 17.85 -21.26 8.01
CA PHE A 500 18.48 -20.37 7.03
C PHE A 500 17.48 -19.91 5.96
N SER A 501 16.74 -20.84 5.37
CA SER A 501 15.77 -20.53 4.31
C SER A 501 14.64 -19.64 4.84
N ILE A 502 14.05 -19.99 5.99
CA ILE A 502 12.95 -19.25 6.59
C ILE A 502 13.38 -17.85 7.03
N THR A 503 14.53 -17.71 7.72
CA THR A 503 15.03 -16.40 8.16
C THR A 503 15.40 -15.51 6.98
N GLY A 504 16.07 -16.05 5.96
CA GLY A 504 16.41 -15.31 4.74
C GLY A 504 15.18 -14.82 3.98
N LEU A 505 14.21 -15.71 3.71
CA LEU A 505 12.98 -15.37 2.98
C LEU A 505 12.10 -14.40 3.77
N THR A 506 11.99 -14.60 5.09
CA THR A 506 11.23 -13.69 5.96
C THR A 506 11.87 -12.31 6.01
N GLY A 507 13.19 -12.23 6.25
CA GLY A 507 13.92 -10.95 6.27
C GLY A 507 13.79 -10.20 4.94
N MET A 508 13.93 -10.90 3.82
CA MET A 508 13.73 -10.35 2.48
C MET A 508 12.29 -9.86 2.27
N GLY A 509 11.30 -10.68 2.58
CA GLY A 509 9.88 -10.36 2.42
C GLY A 509 9.44 -9.16 3.27
N LEU A 510 9.87 -9.10 4.53
CA LEU A 510 9.57 -7.98 5.42
C LEU A 510 10.22 -6.68 4.95
N LEU A 511 11.48 -6.72 4.50
CA LEU A 511 12.15 -5.55 3.92
C LEU A 511 11.45 -5.08 2.63
N MET A 512 11.03 -6.00 1.76
CA MET A 512 10.29 -5.68 0.53
C MET A 512 8.94 -5.06 0.84
N LEU A 513 8.16 -5.68 1.73
CA LEU A 513 6.83 -5.20 2.11
C LEU A 513 6.95 -3.80 2.74
N SER A 514 7.90 -3.62 3.66
CA SER A 514 8.17 -2.30 4.25
C SER A 514 8.64 -1.27 3.20
N GLY A 515 9.52 -1.66 2.27
CA GLY A 515 9.97 -0.80 1.17
C GLY A 515 8.81 -0.32 0.29
N ARG A 516 7.90 -1.23 -0.08
CA ARG A 516 6.68 -0.91 -0.83
C ARG A 516 5.76 0.02 -0.04
N THR A 517 5.50 -0.26 1.25
CA THR A 517 4.66 0.61 2.08
C THR A 517 5.22 2.03 2.16
N LEU A 518 6.52 2.19 2.42
CA LEU A 518 7.16 3.50 2.48
C LEU A 518 7.11 4.24 1.13
N LYS A 519 7.31 3.54 0.02
CA LYS A 519 7.21 4.11 -1.32
C LYS A 519 5.78 4.57 -1.63
N THR A 520 4.77 3.78 -1.24
CA THR A 520 3.37 4.14 -1.41
C THR A 520 2.99 5.34 -0.54
N GLU A 521 3.44 5.41 0.72
CA GLU A 521 3.22 6.57 1.60
C GLU A 521 3.79 7.86 0.99
N ASP A 522 5.05 7.83 0.53
CA ASP A 522 5.68 9.01 -0.10
C ASP A 522 4.97 9.40 -1.41
N LEU A 523 4.58 8.41 -2.23
CA LEU A 523 3.85 8.67 -3.47
C LEU A 523 2.46 9.28 -3.19
N VAL A 524 1.73 8.76 -2.20
CA VAL A 524 0.44 9.32 -1.77
C VAL A 524 0.64 10.75 -1.33
N LYS A 525 1.63 11.03 -0.48
CA LYS A 525 1.89 12.39 0.02
C LYS A 525 2.18 13.39 -1.12
N ILE A 526 3.01 13.00 -2.09
CA ILE A 526 3.28 13.83 -3.27
C ILE A 526 2.01 14.06 -4.08
N ARG A 527 1.23 13.01 -4.34
CA ARG A 527 -0.03 13.11 -5.09
C ARG A 527 -1.06 13.97 -4.38
N THR A 528 -1.19 13.89 -3.05
CA THR A 528 -2.11 14.73 -2.29
C THR A 528 -1.76 16.20 -2.44
N LEU A 529 -0.47 16.56 -2.34
CA LEU A 529 -0.01 17.94 -2.53
C LEU A 529 -0.24 18.45 -3.96
N GLU A 530 0.00 17.61 -4.97
CA GLU A 530 -0.32 17.94 -6.37
C GLU A 530 -1.83 18.16 -6.55
N LEU A 531 -2.66 17.27 -5.99
CA LEU A 531 -4.12 17.36 -6.10
C LEU A 531 -4.68 18.60 -5.40
N GLU A 532 -4.16 18.94 -4.22
CA GLU A 532 -4.55 20.15 -3.50
C GLU A 532 -4.27 21.41 -4.31
N ARG A 533 -3.14 21.46 -5.02
CA ARG A 533 -2.79 22.57 -5.92
C ARG A 533 -3.72 22.63 -7.13
N GLU A 534 -3.98 21.51 -7.80
CA GLU A 534 -4.91 21.46 -8.94
C GLU A 534 -6.35 21.85 -8.53
N VAL A 535 -6.80 21.42 -7.35
CA VAL A 535 -8.13 21.77 -6.82
C VAL A 535 -8.22 23.27 -6.52
N ALA A 536 -7.16 23.88 -5.99
CA ALA A 536 -7.12 25.32 -5.75
C ALA A 536 -7.21 26.12 -7.06
N GLU A 537 -6.47 25.72 -8.10
CA GLU A 537 -6.54 26.35 -9.43
C GLU A 537 -7.93 26.19 -10.08
N ARG A 538 -8.54 24.99 -10.02
CA ARG A 538 -9.90 24.77 -10.53
C ARG A 538 -10.96 25.61 -9.83
N LYS A 539 -10.83 25.84 -8.51
CA LYS A 539 -11.78 26.67 -7.76
C LYS A 539 -11.77 28.13 -8.21
N LEU A 540 -10.60 28.66 -8.58
CA LEU A 540 -10.48 30.02 -9.13
C LEU A 540 -11.18 30.12 -10.50
N LEU A 541 -10.87 29.21 -11.42
CA LEU A 541 -11.53 29.13 -12.73
C LEU A 541 -13.05 28.93 -12.62
N PHE A 542 -13.50 28.13 -11.65
CA PHE A 542 -14.94 27.93 -11.42
C PHE A 542 -15.64 29.23 -10.98
N LYS A 543 -15.03 30.01 -10.08
CA LYS A 543 -15.59 31.30 -9.64
C LYS A 543 -15.70 32.30 -10.79
N GLU A 544 -14.70 32.38 -11.65
CA GLU A 544 -14.70 33.24 -12.83
C GLU A 544 -15.82 32.86 -13.81
N ARG A 545 -15.97 31.56 -14.09
CA ARG A 545 -17.08 31.06 -14.92
C ARG A 545 -18.45 31.30 -14.30
N GLU A 546 -18.58 31.16 -12.98
CA GLU A 546 -19.83 31.42 -12.28
C GLU A 546 -20.25 32.89 -12.41
N ALA A 547 -19.30 33.82 -12.27
CA ALA A 547 -19.52 35.24 -12.48
C ALA A 547 -19.93 35.57 -13.93
N HIS A 548 -19.23 34.98 -14.92
CA HIS A 548 -19.58 35.13 -16.34
C HIS A 548 -21.01 34.64 -16.64
N ASN A 549 -21.38 33.46 -16.12
CA ASN A 549 -22.71 32.89 -16.31
C ASN A 549 -23.82 33.75 -15.67
N LYS A 550 -23.56 34.40 -14.53
CA LYS A 550 -24.54 35.31 -13.90
C LYS A 550 -24.89 36.50 -14.80
N ILE A 551 -23.91 37.06 -15.51
CA ILE A 551 -24.15 38.13 -16.48
C ILE A 551 -25.00 37.63 -17.65
N LEU A 552 -24.63 36.48 -18.24
CA LEU A 552 -25.40 35.87 -19.31
C LEU A 552 -26.85 35.58 -18.89
N GLN A 553 -27.04 35.09 -17.66
CA GLN A 553 -28.36 34.84 -17.12
C GLN A 553 -29.18 36.14 -17.00
N ALA A 554 -28.59 37.22 -16.49
CA ALA A 554 -29.28 38.52 -16.41
C ALA A 554 -29.67 39.06 -17.80
N ILE A 555 -28.85 38.81 -18.82
CA ILE A 555 -29.18 39.10 -20.23
C ILE A 555 -30.36 38.24 -20.66
N ILE A 556 -30.33 36.93 -20.45
CA ILE A 556 -31.41 35.99 -20.83
C ILE A 556 -32.74 36.33 -20.15
N GLU A 557 -32.71 36.79 -18.91
CA GLU A 557 -33.89 37.21 -18.14
C GLU A 557 -34.45 38.59 -18.55
N SER A 558 -33.84 39.26 -19.53
CA SER A 558 -34.29 40.56 -20.06
C SER A 558 -34.37 41.64 -18.97
N GLN A 559 -33.40 41.63 -18.05
CA GLN A 559 -33.32 42.66 -17.02
C GLN A 559 -33.06 44.05 -17.63
N PRO A 560 -33.44 45.15 -16.96
CA PRO A 560 -33.14 46.50 -17.44
C PRO A 560 -31.66 46.69 -17.75
N LEU A 561 -31.36 47.33 -18.88
CA LEU A 561 -30.00 47.48 -19.40
C LEU A 561 -29.03 48.12 -18.37
N GLU A 562 -29.53 49.07 -17.58
CA GLU A 562 -28.80 49.69 -16.47
C GLU A 562 -28.35 48.67 -15.41
N LYS A 563 -29.20 47.70 -15.05
CA LYS A 563 -28.84 46.65 -14.09
C LYS A 563 -27.78 45.72 -14.66
N ILE A 564 -27.92 45.34 -15.93
CA ILE A 564 -26.96 44.47 -16.62
C ILE A 564 -25.59 45.17 -16.69
N PHE A 565 -25.54 46.44 -17.09
CA PHE A 565 -24.29 47.19 -17.16
C PHE A 565 -23.62 47.37 -15.79
N ASN A 566 -24.39 47.65 -14.74
CA ASN A 566 -23.84 47.70 -13.38
C ASN A 566 -23.31 46.33 -12.92
N LEU A 567 -23.99 45.23 -13.25
CA LEU A 567 -23.52 43.87 -12.95
C LEU A 567 -22.22 43.55 -13.70
N ILE A 568 -22.12 43.93 -14.97
CA ILE A 568 -20.89 43.76 -15.77
C ILE A 568 -19.72 44.52 -15.12
N ILE A 569 -19.90 45.81 -14.79
CA ILE A 569 -18.83 46.63 -14.20
C ILE A 569 -18.42 46.10 -12.83
N THR A 570 -19.38 45.87 -11.93
CA THR A 570 -19.06 45.37 -10.58
C THR A 570 -18.42 43.98 -10.61
N THR A 571 -18.79 43.12 -11.57
CA THR A 571 -18.13 41.83 -11.78
C THR A 571 -16.68 42.03 -12.23
N ALA A 572 -16.44 42.88 -13.22
CA ALA A 572 -15.11 43.20 -13.70
C ALA A 572 -14.23 43.71 -12.54
N GLU A 573 -14.68 44.72 -11.81
CA GLU A 573 -13.96 45.32 -10.67
C GLU A 573 -13.77 44.33 -9.51
N SER A 574 -14.65 43.33 -9.35
CA SER A 574 -14.47 42.27 -8.34
C SER A 574 -13.38 41.25 -8.71
N ILE A 575 -13.18 40.99 -10.00
CA ILE A 575 -12.12 40.09 -10.51
C ILE A 575 -10.76 40.76 -10.36
N ARG A 576 -10.68 42.07 -10.59
CA ARG A 576 -9.47 42.89 -10.44
C ARG A 576 -9.78 44.14 -9.60
N PRO A 577 -9.58 44.11 -8.27
CA PRO A 577 -9.88 45.24 -7.39
C PRO A 577 -9.03 46.51 -7.65
N ASP A 578 -7.97 46.41 -8.45
CA ASP A 578 -7.09 47.52 -8.83
C ASP A 578 -7.60 48.33 -10.04
N MET A 579 -8.75 47.95 -10.63
CA MET A 579 -9.33 48.62 -11.79
C MET A 579 -10.72 49.20 -11.50
N LEU A 580 -11.03 50.30 -12.18
CA LEU A 580 -12.37 50.90 -12.25
C LEU A 580 -12.88 50.83 -13.69
N CYS A 581 -14.17 50.62 -13.92
CA CYS A 581 -14.72 50.47 -15.28
C CYS A 581 -15.88 51.43 -15.58
N SER A 582 -16.09 51.71 -16.86
CA SER A 582 -17.27 52.42 -17.35
C SER A 582 -17.78 51.85 -18.68
N ILE A 583 -19.08 51.95 -18.90
CA ILE A 583 -19.76 51.66 -20.17
C ILE A 583 -20.37 52.97 -20.66
N LEU A 584 -20.02 53.38 -21.88
CA LEU A 584 -20.62 54.53 -22.57
C LEU A 584 -21.33 54.08 -23.84
N LEU A 585 -22.47 54.69 -24.16
CA LEU A 585 -23.30 54.38 -25.32
C LEU A 585 -23.20 55.47 -26.38
N LEU A 586 -23.10 55.09 -27.65
CA LEU A 586 -23.05 56.02 -28.77
C LEU A 586 -24.44 56.47 -29.19
N ASP A 587 -24.67 57.80 -29.25
CA ASP A 587 -25.76 58.39 -30.02
C ASP A 587 -25.27 58.68 -31.46
N PRO A 588 -25.68 57.88 -32.46
CA PRO A 588 -25.19 58.03 -33.82
C PRO A 588 -25.65 59.34 -34.49
N LYS A 589 -26.77 59.93 -34.06
CA LYS A 589 -27.31 61.17 -34.64
C LYS A 589 -26.53 62.39 -34.17
N LYS A 590 -26.12 62.40 -32.90
CA LYS A 590 -25.39 63.52 -32.28
C LYS A 590 -23.87 63.33 -32.27
N GLN A 591 -23.37 62.14 -32.62
CA GLN A 591 -21.95 61.78 -32.55
C GLN A 591 -21.36 62.04 -31.15
N GLN A 592 -22.08 61.59 -30.12
CA GLN A 592 -21.75 61.78 -28.71
C GLN A 592 -21.90 60.47 -27.94
N LEU A 593 -21.04 60.27 -26.94
CA LEU A 593 -21.09 59.17 -25.99
C LEU A 593 -21.83 59.60 -24.72
N HIS A 594 -22.86 58.85 -24.35
CA HIS A 594 -23.64 59.01 -23.13
C HIS A 594 -23.26 57.97 -22.09
N LEU A 595 -23.46 58.29 -20.82
CA LEU A 595 -23.19 57.35 -19.74
C LEU A 595 -24.17 56.17 -19.77
N GLY A 596 -23.65 54.95 -19.92
CA GLY A 596 -24.41 53.72 -19.71
C GLY A 596 -24.36 53.28 -18.25
N ALA A 597 -23.15 53.03 -17.72
CA ALA A 597 -22.94 52.73 -16.30
C ALA A 597 -21.49 53.06 -15.86
N ALA A 598 -21.35 53.44 -14.59
CA ALA A 598 -20.06 53.76 -13.95
C ALA A 598 -20.21 53.81 -12.40
N PRO A 599 -20.63 52.72 -11.74
CA PRO A 599 -21.08 52.75 -10.33
C PRO A 599 -20.01 53.19 -9.32
N ASN A 600 -18.74 52.87 -9.56
CA ASN A 600 -17.62 53.17 -8.65
C ASN A 600 -16.76 54.36 -9.08
N LEU A 601 -17.16 55.09 -10.12
CA LEU A 601 -16.51 56.35 -10.52
C LEU A 601 -17.16 57.56 -9.83
N PRO A 602 -16.41 58.63 -9.54
CA PRO A 602 -16.91 59.76 -8.77
C PRO A 602 -17.92 60.60 -9.54
N ALA A 603 -18.76 61.37 -8.83
CA ALA A 603 -19.80 62.23 -9.42
C ALA A 603 -19.27 63.20 -10.51
N ALA A 604 -18.01 63.64 -10.40
CA ALA A 604 -17.35 64.45 -11.42
C ALA A 604 -17.29 63.77 -12.80
N TYR A 605 -17.21 62.44 -12.84
CA TYR A 605 -17.26 61.64 -14.06
C TYR A 605 -18.65 61.65 -14.70
N HIS A 606 -19.70 61.52 -13.89
CA HIS A 606 -21.08 61.59 -14.37
C HIS A 606 -21.39 62.97 -14.97
N ALA A 607 -20.89 64.04 -14.35
CA ALA A 607 -21.08 65.41 -14.82
C ALA A 607 -20.32 65.74 -16.12
N ALA A 608 -19.32 64.94 -16.48
CA ALA A 608 -18.54 65.14 -17.70
C ALA A 608 -19.22 64.59 -18.97
N MET A 609 -20.40 63.97 -18.84
CA MET A 609 -21.14 63.34 -19.94
C MET A 609 -22.27 64.25 -20.44
N PRO A 610 -22.59 64.23 -21.76
CA PRO A 610 -21.97 63.42 -22.81
C PRO A 610 -20.62 63.97 -23.29
N ILE A 611 -19.78 63.09 -23.85
CA ILE A 611 -18.51 63.48 -24.51
C ILE A 611 -18.61 63.31 -26.04
N PRO A 612 -17.93 64.15 -26.86
CA PRO A 612 -17.95 64.01 -28.31
C PRO A 612 -17.18 62.77 -28.78
N VAL A 613 -17.51 62.30 -29.99
CA VAL A 613 -16.79 61.23 -30.68
C VAL A 613 -15.83 61.86 -31.67
N GLY A 614 -14.55 61.48 -31.59
CA GLY A 614 -13.52 62.02 -32.47
C GLY A 614 -12.14 61.45 -32.18
N LEU A 615 -11.28 61.48 -33.19
CA LEU A 615 -9.85 61.20 -33.01
C LEU A 615 -9.29 62.26 -32.04
N ASP A 616 -8.60 61.81 -30.99
CA ASP A 616 -8.06 62.62 -29.89
C ASP A 616 -9.06 63.14 -28.83
N ILE A 617 -10.26 62.57 -28.73
CA ILE A 617 -11.20 62.87 -27.65
C ILE A 617 -11.13 61.78 -26.56
N GLY A 618 -10.21 61.97 -25.59
CA GLY A 618 -9.99 61.02 -24.50
C GLY A 618 -9.65 59.61 -24.98
N SER A 619 -9.79 58.60 -24.11
CA SER A 619 -9.69 57.19 -24.55
C SER A 619 -11.00 56.73 -25.20
N CYS A 620 -12.15 57.02 -24.60
CA CYS A 620 -13.44 56.52 -25.05
C CYS A 620 -13.92 57.16 -26.36
N GLY A 621 -13.84 58.48 -26.50
CA GLY A 621 -14.23 59.15 -27.75
C GLY A 621 -13.34 58.73 -28.93
N SER A 622 -12.04 58.53 -28.68
CA SER A 622 -11.08 58.02 -29.66
C SER A 622 -11.35 56.56 -30.05
N ALA A 623 -11.69 55.69 -29.08
CA ALA A 623 -12.04 54.29 -29.34
C ALA A 623 -13.34 54.18 -30.15
N ALA A 624 -14.34 55.02 -29.83
CA ALA A 624 -15.58 55.09 -30.60
C ALA A 624 -15.36 55.54 -32.05
N ALA A 625 -14.48 56.52 -32.28
CA ALA A 625 -14.22 57.06 -33.61
C ALA A 625 -13.33 56.15 -34.48
N SER A 626 -12.31 55.54 -33.89
CA SER A 626 -11.38 54.66 -34.61
C SER A 626 -11.93 53.25 -34.82
N GLY A 627 -12.84 52.80 -33.94
CA GLY A 627 -13.24 51.40 -33.88
C GLY A 627 -12.12 50.48 -33.40
N GLU A 628 -11.01 50.99 -32.89
CA GLU A 628 -9.93 50.17 -32.34
C GLU A 628 -9.72 50.43 -30.85
N ARG A 629 -9.10 49.47 -30.16
CA ARG A 629 -8.74 49.62 -28.75
C ARG A 629 -7.76 50.76 -28.58
N VAL A 630 -8.08 51.69 -27.68
CA VAL A 630 -7.20 52.81 -27.32
C VAL A 630 -6.61 52.55 -25.95
N THR A 631 -5.29 52.43 -25.87
CA THR A 631 -4.55 52.16 -24.62
C THR A 631 -3.68 53.36 -24.27
N ILE A 632 -4.02 54.07 -23.19
CA ILE A 632 -3.23 55.21 -22.70
C ILE A 632 -2.65 54.88 -21.34
N GLU A 633 -1.32 54.72 -21.28
CA GLU A 633 -0.58 54.39 -20.05
C GLU A 633 -0.49 55.56 -19.06
N ASN A 634 -0.55 56.79 -19.56
CA ASN A 634 -0.47 58.00 -18.75
C ASN A 634 -1.42 59.11 -19.25
N VAL A 635 -2.61 59.18 -18.66
CA VAL A 635 -3.67 60.15 -19.01
C VAL A 635 -3.28 61.60 -18.68
N HIS A 636 -2.34 61.83 -17.76
CA HIS A 636 -1.94 63.19 -17.39
C HIS A 636 -1.05 63.87 -18.44
N THR A 637 -0.35 63.08 -19.26
CA THR A 637 0.57 63.61 -20.29
C THR A 637 0.07 63.41 -21.71
N HIS A 638 -0.82 62.44 -21.95
CA HIS A 638 -1.28 62.12 -23.30
C HIS A 638 -2.09 63.28 -23.94
N PRO A 639 -1.85 63.64 -25.21
CA PRO A 639 -2.54 64.74 -25.89
C PRO A 639 -4.07 64.60 -25.93
N SER A 640 -4.59 63.41 -26.21
CA SER A 640 -6.04 63.16 -26.29
C SER A 640 -6.79 63.38 -24.96
N TRP A 641 -6.07 63.36 -23.84
CA TRP A 641 -6.63 63.63 -22.51
C TRP A 641 -6.49 65.09 -22.08
N ALA A 642 -5.96 65.99 -22.90
CA ALA A 642 -5.70 67.39 -22.54
C ALA A 642 -6.93 68.07 -21.91
N ASN A 643 -8.11 67.88 -22.49
CA ASN A 643 -9.38 68.45 -22.01
C ASN A 643 -10.00 67.68 -20.82
N TYR A 644 -9.41 66.55 -20.43
CA TYR A 644 -9.91 65.64 -19.38
C TYR A 644 -8.91 65.43 -18.24
N ARG A 645 -7.82 66.21 -18.17
CA ARG A 645 -6.77 66.05 -17.14
C ARG A 645 -7.29 66.29 -15.73
N ASP A 646 -8.17 67.28 -15.56
CA ASP A 646 -8.76 67.58 -14.26
C ASP A 646 -9.75 66.49 -13.85
N LEU A 647 -10.44 65.88 -14.82
CA LEU A 647 -11.27 64.70 -14.59
C LEU A 647 -10.42 63.49 -14.15
N ALA A 648 -9.29 63.22 -14.82
CA ALA A 648 -8.36 62.17 -14.41
C ALA A 648 -7.84 62.36 -12.98
N LYS A 649 -7.50 63.60 -12.59
CA LYS A 649 -7.09 63.93 -11.22
C LYS A 649 -8.22 63.70 -10.21
N ALA A 650 -9.44 64.12 -10.54
CA ALA A 650 -10.60 63.92 -9.67
C ALA A 650 -10.94 62.44 -9.45
N MET A 651 -10.70 61.59 -10.46
CA MET A 651 -10.85 60.13 -10.37
C MET A 651 -9.65 59.43 -9.70
N GLY A 652 -8.51 60.11 -9.58
CA GLY A 652 -7.27 59.52 -9.05
C GLY A 652 -6.64 58.47 -9.96
N VAL A 653 -6.88 58.55 -11.27
CA VAL A 653 -6.44 57.53 -12.24
C VAL A 653 -5.29 58.04 -13.11
N SER A 654 -4.33 57.16 -13.39
CA SER A 654 -3.15 57.43 -14.20
C SER A 654 -3.22 56.81 -15.59
N SER A 655 -3.97 55.74 -15.81
CA SER A 655 -4.11 55.11 -17.12
C SER A 655 -5.58 54.89 -17.48
N CYS A 656 -5.89 54.89 -18.77
CA CYS A 656 -7.21 54.57 -19.28
C CYS A 656 -7.13 53.80 -20.58
N TRP A 657 -7.79 52.65 -20.63
CA TRP A 657 -7.90 51.80 -21.80
C TRP A 657 -9.37 51.69 -22.18
N SER A 658 -9.69 51.84 -23.46
CA SER A 658 -11.07 51.80 -23.92
C SER A 658 -11.21 50.96 -25.18
N ASP A 659 -12.19 50.08 -25.13
CA ASP A 659 -12.58 49.19 -26.21
C ASP A 659 -13.90 49.64 -26.82
N PRO A 660 -14.00 49.61 -28.16
CA PRO A 660 -15.26 49.82 -28.84
C PRO A 660 -16.18 48.62 -28.61
N ILE A 661 -17.41 48.90 -28.21
CA ILE A 661 -18.48 47.92 -28.17
C ILE A 661 -19.06 47.88 -29.58
N ARG A 662 -18.96 46.72 -30.24
CA ARG A 662 -19.38 46.54 -31.63
C ARG A 662 -20.60 45.65 -31.70
N ALA A 663 -21.64 46.12 -32.37
CA ALA A 663 -22.78 45.30 -32.73
C ALA A 663 -22.38 44.20 -33.72
N SER A 664 -23.24 43.18 -33.88
CA SER A 664 -23.02 42.06 -34.82
C SER A 664 -22.82 42.48 -36.28
N ASN A 665 -23.34 43.65 -36.68
CA ASN A 665 -23.14 44.22 -38.01
C ASN A 665 -21.80 44.96 -38.18
N GLY A 666 -20.98 45.06 -37.13
CA GLY A 666 -19.67 45.71 -37.12
C GLY A 666 -19.68 47.18 -36.65
N ASP A 667 -20.86 47.78 -36.50
CA ASP A 667 -21.01 49.18 -36.08
C ASP A 667 -20.62 49.35 -34.62
N VAL A 668 -19.93 50.46 -34.31
CA VAL A 668 -19.61 50.82 -32.93
C VAL A 668 -20.85 51.42 -32.27
N ILE A 669 -21.35 50.79 -31.20
CA ILE A 669 -22.55 51.19 -30.47
C ILE A 669 -22.24 51.80 -29.09
N GLY A 670 -20.96 51.79 -28.69
CA GLY A 670 -20.52 52.33 -27.42
C GLY A 670 -19.05 52.01 -27.15
N THR A 671 -18.62 52.22 -25.91
CA THR A 671 -17.26 51.87 -25.46
C THR A 671 -17.27 51.31 -24.04
N PHE A 672 -16.44 50.29 -23.81
CA PHE A 672 -16.10 49.79 -22.48
C PHE A 672 -14.73 50.33 -22.08
N ALA A 673 -14.62 51.04 -20.98
CA ALA A 673 -13.36 51.65 -20.54
C ALA A 673 -12.94 51.17 -19.16
N ILE A 674 -11.63 51.01 -18.97
CA ILE A 674 -10.99 50.62 -17.73
C ILE A 674 -9.98 51.70 -17.33
N TYR A 675 -9.94 52.02 -16.04
CA TYR A 675 -9.06 53.01 -15.44
C TYR A 675 -8.24 52.37 -14.32
N TYR A 676 -6.96 52.73 -14.22
CA TYR A 676 -6.10 52.32 -13.10
C TYR A 676 -5.48 53.53 -12.42
N VAL A 677 -5.27 53.41 -11.11
CA VAL A 677 -4.59 54.42 -10.28
C VAL A 677 -3.11 54.57 -10.66
N SER A 678 -2.47 53.47 -11.07
CA SER A 678 -1.05 53.42 -11.43
C SER A 678 -0.85 53.48 -12.95
N ARG A 679 0.34 53.94 -13.39
CA ARG A 679 0.74 53.87 -14.80
C ARG A 679 1.02 52.41 -15.16
N LYS A 680 0.19 51.85 -16.04
CA LYS A 680 0.27 50.45 -16.43
C LYS A 680 -0.08 50.30 -17.91
N SER A 681 0.46 49.25 -18.52
CA SER A 681 0.06 48.74 -19.84
C SER A 681 -0.62 47.38 -19.63
N PRO A 682 -1.60 47.01 -20.49
CA PRO A 682 -2.40 45.82 -20.26
C PRO A 682 -1.58 44.54 -20.50
N ASP A 683 -1.58 43.64 -19.52
CA ASP A 683 -1.09 42.27 -19.70
C ASP A 683 -2.06 41.48 -20.60
N GLU A 684 -1.61 40.34 -21.13
CA GLU A 684 -2.42 39.52 -22.06
C GLU A 684 -3.76 39.09 -21.46
N HIS A 685 -3.77 38.64 -20.22
CA HIS A 685 -4.97 38.20 -19.52
C HIS A 685 -5.97 39.36 -19.29
N THR A 686 -5.48 40.55 -18.96
CA THR A 686 -6.33 41.74 -18.80
C THR A 686 -6.93 42.13 -20.15
N ARG A 687 -6.17 42.02 -21.26
CA ARG A 687 -6.67 42.29 -22.61
C ARG A 687 -7.82 41.39 -23.01
N GLU A 688 -7.76 40.10 -22.67
CA GLU A 688 -8.84 39.13 -22.89
C GLU A 688 -10.07 39.49 -22.06
N LEU A 689 -9.87 39.83 -20.78
CA LEU A 689 -10.96 40.23 -19.89
C LEU A 689 -11.75 41.45 -20.40
N ILE A 690 -11.06 42.47 -20.95
CA ILE A 690 -11.74 43.65 -21.55
C ILE A 690 -12.59 43.25 -22.75
N ASP A 691 -12.04 42.39 -23.61
CA ASP A 691 -12.71 41.93 -24.83
C ASP A 691 -13.98 41.13 -24.48
N ASP A 692 -13.89 40.25 -23.49
CA ASP A 692 -15.04 39.48 -23.01
C ASP A 692 -16.16 40.38 -22.45
N PHE A 693 -15.83 41.39 -21.64
CA PHE A 693 -16.85 42.30 -21.10
C PHE A 693 -17.42 43.26 -22.15
N ALA A 694 -16.63 43.71 -23.13
CA ALA A 694 -17.14 44.49 -24.26
C ALA A 694 -18.14 43.66 -25.09
N LYS A 695 -17.83 42.38 -25.35
CA LYS A 695 -18.74 41.44 -26.04
C LYS A 695 -20.03 41.19 -25.27
N LEU A 696 -19.95 40.94 -23.96
CA LEU A 696 -21.14 40.77 -23.11
C LEU A 696 -22.02 42.02 -23.11
N THR A 697 -21.40 43.20 -23.14
CA THR A 697 -22.11 44.48 -23.20
C THR A 697 -22.81 44.65 -24.55
N SER A 698 -22.17 44.27 -25.67
CA SER A 698 -22.84 44.27 -26.99
C SER A 698 -24.05 43.36 -27.00
N LEU A 699 -23.89 42.12 -26.51
CA LEU A 699 -24.98 41.15 -26.48
C LEU A 699 -26.21 41.67 -25.71
N ALA A 700 -25.98 42.36 -24.58
CA ALA A 700 -27.05 42.97 -23.80
C ALA A 700 -27.78 44.08 -24.58
N ILE A 701 -27.05 44.96 -25.27
CA ILE A 701 -27.62 46.05 -26.06
C ILE A 701 -28.44 45.50 -27.25
N GLU A 702 -27.89 44.56 -27.99
CA GLU A 702 -28.54 43.97 -29.18
C GLU A 702 -29.82 43.23 -28.82
N LYS A 703 -29.80 42.49 -27.70
CA LYS A 703 -31.00 41.83 -27.20
C LYS A 703 -32.09 42.86 -26.89
N LYS A 704 -31.76 43.94 -26.19
CA LYS A 704 -32.74 44.99 -25.83
C LYS A 704 -33.33 45.67 -27.07
N ASN A 705 -32.50 46.00 -28.06
CA ASN A 705 -32.96 46.60 -29.32
C ASN A 705 -33.91 45.67 -30.08
N THR A 706 -33.63 44.36 -30.08
CA THR A 706 -34.49 43.35 -30.72
C THR A 706 -35.84 43.25 -30.01
N GLU A 707 -35.86 43.26 -28.69
CA GLU A 707 -37.10 43.26 -27.90
C GLU A 707 -37.98 44.48 -28.20
N ASP A 708 -37.39 45.67 -28.23
CA ASP A 708 -38.12 46.90 -28.48
C ASP A 708 -38.72 46.92 -29.91
N GLN A 709 -38.01 46.37 -30.89
CA GLN A 709 -38.52 46.18 -32.27
C GLN A 709 -39.69 45.19 -32.33
N ILE A 710 -39.64 44.07 -31.59
CA ILE A 710 -40.73 43.10 -31.53
C ILE A 710 -42.00 43.75 -30.96
N VAL A 711 -41.88 44.56 -29.90
CA VAL A 711 -43.02 45.27 -29.29
C VAL A 711 -43.67 46.23 -30.30
N GLN A 712 -42.86 46.97 -31.07
CA GLN A 712 -43.37 47.91 -32.07
C GLN A 712 -44.15 47.19 -33.18
N LEU A 713 -43.62 46.07 -33.70
CA LEU A 713 -44.30 45.25 -34.72
C LEU A 713 -45.57 44.57 -34.20
N ALA A 714 -45.64 44.28 -32.90
CA ALA A 714 -46.78 43.60 -32.31
C ALA A 714 -47.99 44.52 -32.06
N LEU A 715 -47.79 45.83 -31.85
CA LEU A 715 -48.83 46.75 -31.37
C LEU A 715 -49.25 47.85 -32.38
N TYR A 716 -48.46 48.12 -33.41
CA TYR A 716 -48.74 49.15 -34.41
C TYR A 716 -48.88 48.55 -35.82
N ASP A 717 -49.66 49.19 -36.69
CA ASP A 717 -49.77 48.86 -38.11
C ASP A 717 -48.51 49.34 -38.84
N ALA A 718 -47.86 48.44 -39.56
CA ALA A 718 -46.57 48.72 -40.19
C ALA A 718 -46.66 49.74 -41.33
N LEU A 719 -47.84 49.93 -41.94
CA LEU A 719 -48.02 50.85 -43.06
C LEU A 719 -48.39 52.27 -42.59
N THR A 720 -49.38 52.41 -41.71
CA THR A 720 -49.88 53.74 -41.30
C THR A 720 -49.26 54.26 -40.00
N GLY A 721 -48.57 53.42 -39.23
CA GLY A 721 -48.05 53.77 -37.91
C GLY A 721 -49.14 53.95 -36.84
N LEU A 722 -50.42 53.75 -37.18
CA LEU A 722 -51.51 53.74 -36.22
C LEU A 722 -51.45 52.49 -35.33
N PRO A 723 -51.98 52.53 -34.10
CA PRO A 723 -52.32 51.33 -33.35
C PRO A 723 -53.03 50.27 -34.22
N ASN A 724 -52.57 49.03 -34.11
CA ASN A 724 -53.24 47.91 -34.79
C ASN A 724 -54.43 47.41 -33.96
N ARG A 725 -55.15 46.43 -34.50
CA ARG A 725 -56.29 45.78 -33.82
C ARG A 725 -55.99 45.34 -32.39
N ARG A 726 -54.79 44.82 -32.12
CA ARG A 726 -54.42 44.31 -30.79
C ARG A 726 -54.33 45.44 -29.78
N LEU A 727 -53.63 46.53 -30.11
CA LEU A 727 -53.51 47.69 -29.23
C LEU A 727 -54.86 48.40 -29.05
N LEU A 728 -55.69 48.47 -30.10
CA LEU A 728 -57.05 49.01 -30.01
C LEU A 728 -57.89 48.22 -29.00
N LEU A 729 -57.95 46.88 -29.10
CA LEU A 729 -58.77 46.06 -28.21
C LEU A 729 -58.34 46.21 -26.74
N ASP A 730 -57.03 46.24 -26.46
CA ASP A 730 -56.50 46.46 -25.11
C ASP A 730 -56.90 47.82 -24.56
N ARG A 731 -56.77 48.89 -25.37
CA ARG A 731 -57.20 50.24 -24.97
C ARG A 731 -58.70 50.37 -24.83
N LEU A 732 -59.47 49.75 -25.71
CA LEU A 732 -60.93 49.74 -25.65
C LEU A 732 -61.42 49.00 -24.39
N GLN A 733 -60.78 47.89 -24.02
CA GLN A 733 -61.06 47.19 -22.77
C GLN A 733 -60.81 48.08 -21.54
N GLN A 734 -59.68 48.78 -21.51
CA GLN A 734 -59.36 49.74 -20.44
C GLN A 734 -60.38 50.88 -20.38
N GLU A 735 -60.78 51.42 -21.52
CA GLU A 735 -61.73 52.52 -21.61
C GLU A 735 -63.15 52.10 -21.22
N ILE A 736 -63.60 50.90 -21.59
CA ILE A 736 -64.90 50.34 -21.16
C ILE A 736 -64.95 50.25 -19.63
N LEU A 737 -63.89 49.74 -18.99
CA LEU A 737 -63.79 49.66 -17.54
C LEU A 737 -63.79 51.06 -16.91
N ALA A 738 -63.00 51.99 -17.44
CA ALA A 738 -62.92 53.36 -16.94
C ALA A 738 -64.26 54.12 -17.10
N ALA A 739 -64.99 53.90 -18.19
CA ALA A 739 -66.27 54.52 -18.47
C ALA A 739 -67.39 53.97 -17.57
N GLN A 740 -67.36 52.68 -17.22
CA GLN A 740 -68.25 52.06 -16.24
C GLN A 740 -68.06 52.65 -14.83
N GLU A 741 -66.80 52.82 -14.39
CA GLU A 741 -66.49 53.36 -13.06
C GLU A 741 -66.83 54.86 -12.92
N LYS A 742 -66.62 55.65 -13.97
CA LYS A 742 -66.77 57.12 -13.95
C LYS A 742 -68.15 57.62 -14.41
N HIS A 743 -69.07 56.73 -14.77
CA HIS A 743 -70.37 57.06 -15.38
C HIS A 743 -70.28 57.98 -16.61
N ASN A 744 -69.16 57.90 -17.34
CA ASN A 744 -68.95 58.65 -18.57
C ASN A 744 -69.38 57.81 -19.77
N SER A 745 -69.90 58.46 -20.81
CA SER A 745 -70.12 57.82 -22.10
C SER A 745 -68.93 58.09 -23.03
N SER A 746 -68.46 57.04 -23.69
CA SER A 746 -67.43 57.05 -24.73
C SER A 746 -68.03 56.50 -26.02
N VAL A 747 -67.36 56.72 -27.15
CA VAL A 747 -67.91 56.42 -28.48
C VAL A 747 -66.89 55.68 -29.30
N ILE A 748 -67.34 54.70 -30.07
CA ILE A 748 -66.55 54.08 -31.12
C ILE A 748 -67.16 54.41 -32.48
N LEU A 749 -66.30 54.81 -33.41
CA LEU A 749 -66.65 55.04 -34.80
C LEU A 749 -65.94 53.99 -35.62
N PHE A 750 -66.70 53.21 -36.39
CA PHE A 750 -66.18 52.26 -37.35
C PHE A 750 -66.31 52.86 -38.74
N LEU A 751 -65.19 52.98 -39.46
CA LEU A 751 -65.09 53.62 -40.74
C LEU A 751 -64.58 52.64 -41.78
N ASP A 752 -65.17 52.72 -42.96
CA ASP A 752 -64.72 51.98 -44.12
C ASP A 752 -64.77 52.89 -45.36
N LEU A 753 -63.73 52.82 -46.19
CA LEU A 753 -63.59 53.63 -47.39
C LEU A 753 -64.42 53.05 -48.54
N ASP A 754 -65.39 53.83 -49.01
CA ASP A 754 -66.29 53.42 -50.08
C ASP A 754 -65.52 53.20 -51.40
N ASN A 755 -65.74 52.04 -52.01
CA ASN A 755 -65.14 51.65 -53.29
C ASN A 755 -63.60 51.61 -53.31
N PHE A 756 -62.92 51.47 -52.17
CA PHE A 756 -61.46 51.38 -52.10
C PHE A 756 -60.89 50.22 -52.93
N LYS A 757 -61.58 49.07 -52.96
CA LYS A 757 -61.21 47.94 -53.82
C LYS A 757 -61.16 48.34 -55.30
N THR A 758 -62.14 49.12 -55.76
CA THR A 758 -62.19 49.62 -57.15
C THR A 758 -60.99 50.53 -57.45
N LEU A 759 -60.54 51.35 -56.50
CA LEU A 759 -59.33 52.15 -56.64
C LEU A 759 -58.09 51.27 -56.76
N ASN A 760 -57.94 50.27 -55.89
CA ASN A 760 -56.80 49.33 -55.96
C ASN A 760 -56.77 48.56 -57.28
N ASP A 761 -57.93 48.07 -57.74
CA ASP A 761 -58.06 47.33 -58.99
C ASP A 761 -57.77 48.23 -60.22
N SER A 762 -57.97 49.56 -60.10
CA SER A 762 -57.79 50.52 -61.20
C SER A 762 -56.42 51.20 -61.24
N LEU A 763 -55.83 51.52 -60.10
CA LEU A 763 -54.62 52.35 -59.95
C LEU A 763 -53.46 51.64 -59.24
N GLY A 764 -53.68 50.44 -58.71
CA GLY A 764 -52.67 49.59 -58.08
C GLY A 764 -52.47 49.85 -56.58
N HIS A 765 -51.98 48.81 -55.88
CA HIS A 765 -51.87 48.79 -54.42
C HIS A 765 -50.98 49.90 -53.84
N ARG A 766 -49.90 50.32 -54.53
CA ARG A 766 -49.03 51.41 -54.05
C ARG A 766 -49.79 52.74 -53.90
N ILE A 767 -50.75 53.01 -54.80
CA ILE A 767 -51.59 54.21 -54.75
C ILE A 767 -52.63 54.07 -53.64
N GLY A 768 -53.19 52.88 -53.45
CA GLY A 768 -54.05 52.56 -52.31
C GLY A 768 -53.34 52.72 -50.96
N ASP A 769 -52.09 52.28 -50.85
CA ASP A 769 -51.28 52.40 -49.63
C ASP A 769 -51.02 53.88 -49.29
N ASN A 770 -50.70 54.72 -50.29
CA ASN A 770 -50.56 56.16 -50.10
C ASN A 770 -51.89 56.80 -49.63
N LEU A 771 -53.01 56.39 -50.22
CA LEU A 771 -54.34 56.81 -49.76
C LEU A 771 -54.58 56.42 -48.29
N LEU A 772 -54.22 55.20 -47.89
CA LEU A 772 -54.38 54.73 -46.51
C LEU A 772 -53.49 55.50 -45.51
N ILE A 773 -52.27 55.86 -45.89
CA ILE A 773 -51.38 56.71 -45.09
C ILE A 773 -52.00 58.11 -44.92
N GLN A 774 -52.44 58.75 -46.01
CA GLN A 774 -53.06 60.07 -45.93
C GLN A 774 -54.40 60.05 -45.17
N VAL A 775 -55.18 58.97 -45.28
CA VAL A 775 -56.40 58.77 -44.47
C VAL A 775 -56.04 58.66 -42.99
N ALA A 776 -55.00 57.90 -42.63
CA ALA A 776 -54.54 57.81 -41.25
C ALA A 776 -54.10 59.18 -40.69
N GLU A 777 -53.38 59.97 -41.48
CA GLU A 777 -52.98 61.34 -41.11
C GLU A 777 -54.19 62.26 -40.92
N ARG A 778 -55.16 62.24 -41.84
CA ARG A 778 -56.42 63.02 -41.72
C ARG A 778 -57.23 62.58 -40.50
N LEU A 779 -57.28 61.29 -40.21
CA LEU A 779 -57.95 60.75 -39.02
C LEU A 779 -57.26 61.21 -37.72
N GLN A 780 -55.93 61.14 -37.64
CA GLN A 780 -55.17 61.65 -36.49
C GLN A 780 -55.38 63.16 -36.29
N ALA A 781 -55.36 63.95 -37.38
CA ALA A 781 -55.63 65.39 -37.32
C ALA A 781 -57.07 65.71 -36.90
N CYS A 782 -58.02 64.81 -37.18
CA CYS A 782 -59.40 64.87 -36.71
C CYS A 782 -59.59 64.38 -35.27
N CYS A 783 -58.56 63.86 -34.61
CA CYS A 783 -58.63 63.31 -33.24
C CYS A 783 -57.97 64.26 -32.23
N ARG A 784 -58.41 64.22 -30.97
CA ARG A 784 -57.74 64.90 -29.85
C ARG A 784 -56.64 63.98 -29.28
N PRO A 785 -55.69 64.48 -28.47
CA PRO A 785 -54.67 63.64 -27.83
C PRO A 785 -55.24 62.50 -26.98
N GLU A 786 -56.44 62.67 -26.43
CA GLU A 786 -57.18 61.64 -25.69
C GLU A 786 -57.95 60.63 -26.58
N ASP A 787 -58.17 60.94 -27.86
CA ASP A 787 -58.84 60.05 -28.80
C ASP A 787 -57.82 59.11 -29.47
N MET A 788 -58.26 57.94 -29.93
CA MET A 788 -57.38 56.95 -30.54
C MET A 788 -57.91 56.53 -31.92
N ALA A 789 -57.14 56.84 -32.97
CA ALA A 789 -57.34 56.28 -34.29
C ALA A 789 -56.54 54.98 -34.42
N ALA A 790 -57.17 53.93 -34.93
CA ALA A 790 -56.56 52.62 -35.16
C ALA A 790 -56.93 52.11 -36.55
N ARG A 791 -56.08 51.25 -37.10
CA ARG A 791 -56.36 50.54 -38.36
C ARG A 791 -56.51 49.05 -38.07
N LEU A 792 -57.63 48.47 -38.51
CA LEU A 792 -57.92 47.05 -38.28
C LEU A 792 -57.40 46.15 -39.40
N GLY A 793 -57.27 46.69 -40.60
CA GLY A 793 -56.79 46.01 -41.79
C GLY A 793 -57.51 46.53 -43.04
N GLY A 794 -56.91 46.38 -44.22
CA GLY A 794 -57.50 46.85 -45.47
C GLY A 794 -57.81 48.35 -45.43
N ASP A 795 -59.07 48.70 -45.68
CA ASP A 795 -59.71 50.02 -45.68
C ASP A 795 -60.50 50.33 -44.39
N GLU A 796 -60.40 49.49 -43.37
CA GLU A 796 -61.15 49.63 -42.12
C GLU A 796 -60.35 50.41 -41.07
N PHE A 797 -60.94 51.50 -40.59
CA PHE A 797 -60.41 52.35 -39.54
C PHE A 797 -61.39 52.44 -38.38
N VAL A 798 -60.86 52.54 -37.17
CA VAL A 798 -61.66 52.77 -35.97
C VAL A 798 -61.15 53.99 -35.25
N VAL A 799 -62.07 54.85 -34.84
CA VAL A 799 -61.78 55.96 -33.96
C VAL A 799 -62.52 55.75 -32.65
N MET A 800 -61.76 55.60 -31.57
CA MET A 800 -62.29 55.59 -30.21
C MET A 800 -62.22 57.02 -29.67
N LEU A 801 -63.38 57.58 -29.31
CA LEU A 801 -63.49 58.86 -28.66
C LEU A 801 -63.68 58.65 -27.15
N SER A 802 -62.72 59.14 -26.38
CA SER A 802 -62.82 59.14 -24.92
C SER A 802 -63.76 60.24 -24.45
N GLY A 803 -64.54 59.92 -23.40
CA GLY A 803 -65.58 60.80 -22.84
C GLY A 803 -65.06 62.19 -22.41
N ILE A 804 -65.95 63.18 -22.45
CA ILE A 804 -65.62 64.57 -22.11
C ILE A 804 -65.71 64.77 -20.59
N ASN A 805 -64.62 65.18 -19.94
CA ASN A 805 -64.55 65.40 -18.49
C ASN A 805 -65.16 66.72 -17.98
N ASN A 806 -66.21 67.28 -18.64
CA ASN A 806 -66.81 68.56 -18.22
C ASN A 806 -68.23 68.40 -17.66
N SER A 807 -68.44 68.99 -16.48
CA SER A 807 -69.63 68.90 -15.61
C SER A 807 -70.97 69.43 -16.15
N ASP A 808 -71.03 69.90 -17.41
CA ASP A 808 -72.25 70.46 -18.04
C ASP A 808 -72.79 69.63 -19.23
N THR A 809 -72.30 68.40 -19.39
CA THR A 809 -72.66 67.51 -20.51
C THR A 809 -73.31 66.24 -19.97
N THR A 810 -74.64 66.26 -19.80
CA THR A 810 -75.44 65.06 -19.51
C THR A 810 -75.31 64.02 -20.64
N ALA A 811 -75.50 62.74 -20.31
CA ALA A 811 -75.50 61.60 -21.24
C ALA A 811 -76.36 61.82 -22.52
N GLU A 812 -77.31 62.75 -22.47
CA GLU A 812 -78.17 63.18 -23.56
C GLU A 812 -77.45 63.89 -24.73
N LYS A 813 -76.27 64.49 -24.50
CA LYS A 813 -75.50 65.24 -25.54
C LYS A 813 -74.40 64.42 -26.23
N MET A 814 -74.13 63.20 -25.79
CA MET A 814 -73.10 62.34 -26.39
C MET A 814 -73.38 61.96 -27.87
N PRO A 815 -74.63 61.67 -28.29
CA PRO A 815 -74.94 61.44 -29.70
C PRO A 815 -74.64 62.65 -30.59
N GLU A 816 -74.88 63.87 -30.12
CA GLU A 816 -74.57 65.10 -30.87
C GLU A 816 -73.06 65.29 -31.02
N PHE A 817 -72.28 65.01 -29.96
CA PHE A 817 -70.83 65.05 -30.00
C PHE A 817 -70.24 64.02 -30.98
N ALA A 818 -70.70 62.77 -30.88
CA ALA A 818 -70.32 61.70 -31.79
C ALA A 818 -70.62 62.07 -33.25
N MET A 819 -71.84 62.57 -33.51
CA MET A 819 -72.27 63.00 -34.85
C MET A 819 -71.38 64.12 -35.39
N ARG A 820 -71.02 65.12 -34.56
CA ARG A 820 -70.15 66.22 -34.98
C ARG A 820 -68.75 65.75 -35.39
N ILE A 821 -68.16 64.83 -34.62
CA ILE A 821 -66.83 64.28 -34.94
C ILE A 821 -66.91 63.37 -36.17
N ALA A 822 -67.94 62.55 -36.29
CA ALA A 822 -68.19 61.72 -37.48
C ALA A 822 -68.38 62.57 -38.74
N GLN A 823 -69.14 63.67 -38.67
CA GLN A 823 -69.31 64.62 -39.78
C GLN A 823 -68.00 65.32 -40.14
N ARG A 824 -67.18 65.68 -39.15
CA ARG A 824 -65.85 66.26 -39.39
C ARG A 824 -64.95 65.27 -40.12
N ILE A 825 -64.89 64.03 -39.65
CA ILE A 825 -64.10 62.97 -40.30
C ILE A 825 -64.63 62.72 -41.72
N GLN A 826 -65.94 62.57 -41.88
CA GLN A 826 -66.56 62.37 -43.20
C GLN A 826 -66.25 63.53 -44.16
N SER A 827 -66.33 64.77 -43.69
CA SER A 827 -66.02 65.96 -44.51
C SER A 827 -64.53 65.98 -44.90
N SER A 828 -63.63 65.70 -43.96
CA SER A 828 -62.18 65.64 -44.21
C SER A 828 -61.80 64.51 -45.16
N ILE A 829 -62.50 63.37 -45.12
CA ILE A 829 -62.27 62.27 -46.07
C ILE A 829 -62.86 62.60 -47.45
N ASN A 830 -64.00 63.29 -47.53
CA ASN A 830 -64.61 63.64 -48.82
C ASN A 830 -63.82 64.70 -49.62
N GLU A 831 -62.88 65.41 -48.98
CA GLU A 831 -61.91 66.28 -49.67
C GLU A 831 -60.99 65.46 -50.59
N ALA A 832 -60.61 66.04 -51.73
CA ALA A 832 -59.76 65.35 -52.70
C ALA A 832 -58.41 64.92 -52.10
N PHE A 833 -57.98 63.69 -52.40
CA PHE A 833 -56.63 63.21 -52.07
C PHE A 833 -55.72 63.39 -53.28
N LEU A 834 -54.54 63.96 -53.04
CA LEU A 834 -53.49 64.04 -54.04
C LEU A 834 -52.65 62.76 -53.95
N LEU A 835 -52.91 61.83 -54.85
CA LEU A 835 -52.23 60.54 -54.91
C LEU A 835 -51.25 60.55 -56.09
N ASP A 836 -49.98 60.86 -55.79
CA ASP A 836 -48.93 61.17 -56.77
C ASP A 836 -49.33 62.32 -57.72
N GLN A 837 -49.88 62.02 -58.92
CA GLN A 837 -50.32 63.01 -59.92
C GLN A 837 -51.85 63.06 -60.10
N TYR A 838 -52.61 62.23 -59.39
CA TYR A 838 -54.06 62.12 -59.55
C TYR A 838 -54.81 62.77 -58.39
N GLU A 839 -55.85 63.53 -58.72
CA GLU A 839 -56.82 64.01 -57.75
C GLU A 839 -57.95 62.97 -57.65
N HIS A 840 -58.10 62.35 -56.48
CA HIS A 840 -59.11 61.31 -56.27
C HIS A 840 -60.06 61.67 -55.13
N HIS A 841 -61.35 61.50 -55.38
CA HIS A 841 -62.39 61.64 -54.37
C HIS A 841 -62.82 60.26 -53.90
N VAL A 842 -62.61 60.00 -52.61
CA VAL A 842 -63.15 58.82 -51.92
C VAL A 842 -64.09 59.30 -50.83
N SER A 843 -65.14 58.53 -50.56
CA SER A 843 -66.01 58.75 -49.42
C SER A 843 -65.84 57.65 -48.38
N CYS A 844 -66.37 57.86 -47.18
CA CYS A 844 -66.42 56.80 -46.17
C CYS A 844 -67.83 56.61 -45.65
N SER A 845 -68.14 55.36 -45.32
CA SER A 845 -69.32 55.00 -44.54
C SER A 845 -68.93 54.85 -43.07
N ILE A 846 -69.69 55.47 -42.15
CA ILE A 846 -69.36 55.53 -40.72
C ILE A 846 -70.49 54.93 -39.88
N GLY A 847 -70.16 53.97 -39.04
CA GLY A 847 -71.03 53.42 -38.01
C GLY A 847 -70.63 53.89 -36.62
N ILE A 848 -71.60 54.26 -35.80
CA ILE A 848 -71.36 54.80 -34.46
C ILE A 848 -72.03 53.91 -33.41
N ALA A 849 -71.26 53.50 -32.39
CA ALA A 849 -71.79 52.87 -31.18
C ALA A 849 -71.33 53.64 -29.93
N ILE A 850 -72.26 53.87 -29.00
CA ILE A 850 -72.02 54.58 -27.74
C ILE A 850 -71.98 53.56 -26.60
N PHE A 851 -70.99 53.67 -25.72
CA PHE A 851 -70.76 52.80 -24.57
C PHE A 851 -70.45 53.64 -23.31
N PRO A 852 -70.60 53.12 -22.08
CA PRO A 852 -70.89 51.74 -21.71
C PRO A 852 -72.39 51.40 -21.83
N GLN A 853 -72.70 50.26 -22.44
CA GLN A 853 -73.97 49.55 -22.23
C GLN A 853 -73.65 48.31 -21.37
N ASN A 854 -74.56 47.91 -20.48
CA ASN A 854 -74.28 46.87 -19.48
C ASN A 854 -73.71 45.58 -20.11
N GLY A 855 -72.48 45.22 -19.74
CA GLY A 855 -71.88 43.92 -20.04
C GLY A 855 -71.24 43.72 -21.42
N LEU A 856 -71.07 44.78 -22.23
CA LEU A 856 -70.43 44.63 -23.55
C LEU A 856 -68.90 44.43 -23.47
N SER A 857 -68.41 43.45 -24.22
CA SER A 857 -66.98 43.26 -24.53
C SER A 857 -66.51 44.22 -25.65
N PRO A 858 -65.19 44.49 -25.74
CA PRO A 858 -64.60 45.27 -26.85
C PRO A 858 -65.02 44.76 -28.24
N GLU A 859 -65.09 43.44 -28.43
CA GLU A 859 -65.47 42.81 -29.69
C GLU A 859 -66.95 43.03 -30.04
N GLU A 860 -67.84 42.88 -29.07
CA GLU A 860 -69.28 43.13 -29.27
C GLU A 860 -69.54 44.60 -29.60
N LEU A 861 -68.80 45.53 -28.97
CA LEU A 861 -68.90 46.96 -29.23
C LEU A 861 -68.41 47.32 -30.65
N LEU A 862 -67.29 46.74 -31.09
CA LEU A 862 -66.83 46.88 -32.47
C LEU A 862 -67.86 46.30 -33.46
N GLN A 863 -68.45 45.16 -33.15
CA GLN A 863 -69.49 44.55 -33.98
C GLN A 863 -70.74 45.43 -34.10
N GLN A 864 -71.16 46.10 -33.02
CA GLN A 864 -72.28 47.05 -33.08
C GLN A 864 -71.99 48.22 -34.03
N ALA A 865 -70.78 48.78 -33.94
CA ALA A 865 -70.37 49.88 -34.81
C ALA A 865 -70.21 49.44 -36.26
N ASP A 866 -69.69 48.24 -36.52
CA ASP A 866 -69.61 47.63 -37.85
C ASP A 866 -71.02 47.39 -38.45
N THR A 867 -71.97 46.82 -37.69
CA THR A 867 -73.36 46.65 -38.13
C THR A 867 -74.01 47.98 -38.53
N ALA A 868 -73.73 49.05 -37.78
CA ALA A 868 -74.21 50.40 -38.13
C ALA A 868 -73.53 50.93 -39.41
N MET A 869 -72.22 50.73 -39.57
CA MET A 869 -71.47 51.13 -40.76
C MET A 869 -71.98 50.39 -42.01
N TYR A 870 -72.21 49.08 -41.91
CA TYR A 870 -72.78 48.29 -43.00
C TYR A 870 -74.18 48.78 -43.40
N THR A 871 -74.99 49.19 -42.42
CA THR A 871 -76.30 49.80 -42.68
C THR A 871 -76.16 51.11 -43.46
N SER A 872 -75.16 51.94 -43.14
CA SER A 872 -74.80 53.13 -43.92
C SER A 872 -74.39 52.78 -45.36
N LYS A 873 -73.56 51.75 -45.57
CA LYS A 873 -73.18 51.29 -46.92
C LYS A 873 -74.38 50.85 -47.75
N SER A 874 -75.28 50.06 -47.15
CA SER A 874 -76.47 49.53 -47.85
C SER A 874 -77.52 50.60 -48.16
N SER A 875 -77.49 51.74 -47.46
CA SER A 875 -78.43 52.86 -47.61
C SER A 875 -77.99 53.91 -48.63
N GLY A 876 -76.92 53.65 -49.40
CA GLY A 876 -76.42 54.54 -50.44
C GLY A 876 -74.95 54.96 -50.29
N ARG A 877 -74.23 54.46 -49.26
CA ARG A 877 -72.85 54.85 -48.91
C ARG A 877 -72.70 56.32 -48.52
N ASN A 878 -71.48 56.78 -48.22
CA ASN A 878 -71.17 58.15 -47.80
C ASN A 878 -72.16 58.71 -46.74
N SER A 879 -72.45 57.92 -45.71
CA SER A 879 -73.40 58.32 -44.67
C SER A 879 -72.91 57.91 -43.28
N ILE A 880 -73.60 58.42 -42.26
CA ILE A 880 -73.31 58.15 -40.86
C ILE A 880 -74.54 57.49 -40.26
N CYS A 881 -74.34 56.38 -39.55
CA CYS A 881 -75.42 55.63 -38.94
C CYS A 881 -75.11 55.30 -37.48
N PHE A 882 -76.07 55.54 -36.58
CA PHE A 882 -76.00 55.10 -35.19
C PHE A 882 -76.53 53.68 -35.07
N TYR A 883 -75.87 52.86 -34.25
CA TYR A 883 -76.35 51.54 -33.91
C TYR A 883 -77.68 51.63 -33.13
N HIS A 884 -78.68 50.88 -33.62
CA HIS A 884 -79.93 50.62 -32.91
C HIS A 884 -80.15 49.11 -32.81
N THR A 885 -80.73 48.63 -31.71
CA THR A 885 -80.98 47.19 -31.47
C THR A 885 -81.81 46.50 -32.56
N ASP A 886 -82.70 47.24 -33.24
CA ASP A 886 -83.46 46.71 -34.38
C ASP A 886 -82.60 46.42 -35.61
N MET A 887 -81.43 47.06 -35.75
CA MET A 887 -80.50 46.83 -36.87
C MET A 887 -79.86 45.45 -36.78
N GLN A 888 -79.40 45.06 -35.59
CA GLN A 888 -78.86 43.72 -35.34
C GLN A 888 -79.92 42.65 -35.62
N ARG A 889 -81.16 42.85 -35.13
CA ARG A 889 -82.28 41.93 -35.40
C ARG A 889 -82.59 41.78 -36.89
N ARG A 890 -82.46 42.84 -37.69
CA ARG A 890 -82.65 42.78 -39.16
C ARG A 890 -81.50 42.05 -39.85
N ALA A 891 -80.26 42.29 -39.43
CA ALA A 891 -79.09 41.60 -39.95
C ALA A 891 -79.16 40.09 -39.65
N ASP A 892 -79.48 39.72 -38.41
CA ASP A 892 -79.66 38.33 -37.98
C ASP A 892 -80.81 37.65 -38.74
N LYS A 893 -81.99 38.30 -38.84
CA LYS A 893 -83.13 37.77 -39.62
C LYS A 893 -82.80 37.57 -41.09
N ARG A 894 -82.01 38.46 -41.69
CA ARG A 894 -81.60 38.33 -43.09
C ARG A 894 -80.64 37.15 -43.26
N LEU A 895 -79.67 37.00 -42.36
CA LEU A 895 -78.74 35.87 -42.36
C LEU A 895 -79.47 34.54 -42.13
N GLU A 896 -80.42 34.50 -41.19
CA GLU A 896 -81.31 33.35 -40.96
C GLU A 896 -82.15 33.05 -42.21
N MET A 897 -82.71 34.07 -42.87
CA MET A 897 -83.51 33.87 -44.07
C MET A 897 -82.65 33.39 -45.26
N GLU A 898 -81.45 33.90 -45.45
CA GLU A 898 -80.52 33.41 -46.49
C GLU A 898 -80.10 31.96 -46.25
N LYS A 899 -79.76 31.61 -45.00
CA LYS A 899 -79.48 30.23 -44.61
C LYS A 899 -80.71 29.33 -44.79
N GLY A 900 -81.88 29.81 -44.38
CA GLY A 900 -83.16 29.10 -44.46
C GLY A 900 -83.61 28.85 -45.89
N LEU A 901 -83.52 29.85 -46.77
CA LEU A 901 -83.86 29.71 -48.19
C LEU A 901 -82.97 28.68 -48.89
N LYS A 902 -81.67 28.68 -48.57
CA LYS A 902 -80.72 27.70 -49.11
C LYS A 902 -81.07 26.28 -48.66
N ARG A 903 -81.36 26.12 -47.36
CA ARG A 903 -81.81 24.85 -46.78
C ARG A 903 -83.15 24.37 -47.35
N ALA A 904 -84.10 25.26 -47.54
CA ALA A 904 -85.42 24.95 -48.10
C ALA A 904 -85.36 24.47 -49.54
N LEU A 905 -84.37 24.96 -50.31
CA LEU A 905 -84.10 24.50 -51.66
C LEU A 905 -83.58 23.05 -51.63
N ASP A 906 -82.63 22.76 -50.74
CA ASP A 906 -82.05 21.42 -50.57
C ASP A 906 -83.08 20.40 -50.04
N GLU A 907 -83.94 20.82 -49.11
CA GLU A 907 -84.96 19.99 -48.46
C GLU A 907 -86.30 19.95 -49.25
N GLN A 908 -86.35 20.51 -50.47
CA GLN A 908 -87.54 20.55 -51.36
C GLN A 908 -88.82 21.09 -50.70
N GLN A 909 -88.69 22.06 -49.79
CA GLN A 909 -89.80 22.63 -49.01
C GLN A 909 -90.63 23.66 -49.78
N PHE A 910 -90.27 23.95 -51.03
CA PHE A 910 -91.05 24.83 -51.89
C PHE A 910 -92.05 24.02 -52.72
N VAL A 911 -93.32 24.38 -52.60
CA VAL A 911 -94.43 23.73 -53.31
C VAL A 911 -95.16 24.74 -54.18
N LEU A 912 -95.75 24.26 -55.27
CA LEU A 912 -96.49 25.09 -56.21
C LEU A 912 -97.99 24.96 -55.93
N TYR A 913 -98.62 26.07 -55.61
CA TYR A 913 -100.07 26.16 -55.44
C TYR A 913 -100.65 26.76 -56.72
N TYR A 914 -101.63 26.07 -57.29
CA TYR A 914 -102.30 26.51 -58.50
C TYR A 914 -103.63 27.12 -58.10
N GLN A 915 -103.79 28.42 -58.34
CA GLN A 915 -105.04 29.11 -58.09
C GLN A 915 -105.84 29.19 -59.40
N PRO A 916 -106.94 28.43 -59.53
CA PRO A 916 -107.73 28.40 -60.75
C PRO A 916 -108.42 29.76 -61.01
N GLN A 917 -108.37 30.20 -62.27
CA GLN A 917 -109.07 31.37 -62.78
C GLN A 917 -110.20 30.91 -63.72
N TYR A 918 -111.45 31.24 -63.38
CA TYR A 918 -112.66 30.78 -64.08
C TYR A 918 -113.27 31.86 -64.98
N ASN A 919 -113.96 31.43 -66.05
CA ASN A 919 -114.73 32.34 -66.91
C ASN A 919 -116.05 32.74 -66.24
N ASN A 920 -116.42 34.02 -66.33
CA ASN A 920 -117.52 34.60 -65.53
C ASN A 920 -118.92 34.36 -66.11
N LYS A 921 -119.06 33.79 -67.31
CA LYS A 921 -120.36 33.68 -68.02
C LYS A 921 -121.06 32.32 -67.98
N ASP A 922 -120.35 31.24 -67.71
CA ASP A 922 -120.93 29.92 -67.42
C ASP A 922 -120.01 29.26 -66.39
N GLN A 923 -120.49 29.05 -65.16
CA GLN A 923 -119.73 28.53 -64.00
C GLN A 923 -119.20 27.09 -64.16
N GLN A 924 -119.09 26.58 -65.39
CA GLN A 924 -118.66 25.22 -65.70
C GLN A 924 -117.45 25.15 -66.65
N GLY A 925 -116.68 26.24 -66.85
CA GLY A 925 -115.41 26.21 -67.61
C GLY A 925 -114.23 26.90 -66.92
N LEU A 926 -113.24 26.13 -66.44
CA LEU A 926 -111.92 26.62 -65.98
C LEU A 926 -111.10 27.12 -67.19
N VAL A 927 -110.44 28.28 -67.09
CA VAL A 927 -109.70 28.87 -68.23
C VAL A 927 -108.18 28.81 -68.06
N SER A 928 -107.67 29.14 -66.87
CA SER A 928 -106.24 29.08 -66.55
C SER A 928 -106.02 28.90 -65.04
N ALA A 929 -104.77 28.82 -64.62
CA ALA A 929 -104.41 28.95 -63.20
C ALA A 929 -103.11 29.76 -63.06
N GLU A 930 -103.03 30.61 -62.02
CA GLU A 930 -101.77 31.21 -61.59
C GLU A 930 -101.01 30.23 -60.68
N VAL A 931 -99.69 30.17 -60.87
CA VAL A 931 -98.81 29.25 -60.14
C VAL A 931 -98.00 30.03 -59.13
N LEU A 932 -98.26 29.79 -57.84
CA LEU A 932 -97.63 30.48 -56.73
C LEU A 932 -96.67 29.53 -56.01
N LEU A 933 -95.38 29.86 -55.99
CA LEU A 933 -94.40 29.16 -55.16
C LEU A 933 -94.66 29.52 -53.68
N ARG A 934 -94.87 28.50 -52.86
CA ARG A 934 -95.07 28.62 -51.42
C ARG A 934 -93.98 27.84 -50.70
N TRP A 935 -93.33 28.48 -49.76
CA TRP A 935 -92.40 27.81 -48.85
C TRP A 935 -93.20 27.19 -47.71
N GLN A 936 -93.27 25.87 -47.64
CA GLN A 936 -93.77 25.14 -46.46
C GLN A 936 -92.67 25.11 -45.40
N HIS A 937 -92.49 26.25 -44.73
CA HIS A 937 -91.58 26.36 -43.61
C HIS A 937 -92.20 25.65 -42.37
N PRO A 938 -91.47 24.75 -41.69
CA PRO A 938 -91.95 24.09 -40.47
C PRO A 938 -92.17 25.05 -39.30
#